data_AF-A0A2T2YH18-F1
#
_entry.id   AF-A0A2T2YH18-F1
#
_cell.length_a   1.000
_cell.length_b   1.000
_cell.length_c   1.000
_cell.angle_alpha   90.00
_cell.angle_beta   90.00
_cell.angle_gamma   90.00
#
_symmetry.space_group_name_H-M   'P 1'
#
loop_
_entity.id
_entity.type
_entity.pdbx_description
1 polymer ?
#
loop_
_entity_poly.entity_id
_entity_poly.type
_entity_poly.pdbx_seq_one_letter_code
_entity_poly.pdbx_strand_id
1 'polypeptide(L)'
;MPKVLRLHDKGKQQIEGWQQSSPITHIELNDITDPTGAKASKIVTSIPTPFARMHLFETAFDFVNTDKSGNRHSIYHELVSHYWDLFELIFNYHQYAQAGKKIILRRWNIDSELQVLRNSPATKILGDTLRLFLNDDRFTGFSDLYLIYYEYHLPNGEAAERLIGGTSPFTLFFTAPTVQPLDIERPQARGHYFDKHIVLLHERDKAFQDFVYGLFMVKPELRSKYFCGSVFANLQIERFNAMELRGEVSQPSFEAQYIPLADVNGNPVLVKNAALPTRSNRIEINSDLFVRISPGVPNPGTLPIVLKPNLKIEANYINGQRWDNATTVPWADPLPLENRVLPGKKYKYPFLTIGDFLEEYLVELPYEVNTDRFQVGQIAYSYGADTRVKHKFPYLLPIKRTFFDYFEVRDLYEFLTFTIDINHVKVSLKIPVQNGQFVTYERSYYQNPQNVKDEFGREIPEKGAIIRAKVGLGIFPFYKMRNQPQHNDLYKIMLVDDDTAPSLVNKSYDLRFYVGNHRIEGQGGSRSATRTERTSKTSVGAGSTYYEVKHTHFDYVELVCPQGQEVKGLIVPKWTELDRGTQNFTFSVDFGTTNTHVAYNNAQGAHPKTFTIGQNDMQVVLLNSPSADVNKTVYERYRAGFGELFPVLLIQNREFVPSFIGEQGGIFEFPIRTATCETPNFPNEPKNVLGNINIGFAINAEVSMVQQARYETNLKWSLELDTQGEARVEAFFRELLYLIKHKVALNNGIIENTRLIWFRPLSFDLFSLNQFKQKWDEAYQDIFKTTEFTVSLTESVAPYYYLTATNQVVPNRDENVVNIDIGGGTTDLLFLKGQQPAYSTSFRFAGDDLWGEGYSRLHGSGKHNGFLQLYRQESRNVPISGSEQEARTAFELAVNNDQFRSADVVSLLFSYDNELKFSHQLMKARHLRIIFYLHYTSIIYHVAQLIKHLEMETPRYFCFSGKGSLYIKLLSGGSNMLVVERLTKTILRKVTGKEPKQNFKIILANNPKEATANGGVLFQGSAQQADYEHIQEVKLVGDQELQDIRSNFITTEQIDSSMRQSVVENAKAYLKLALQDPEITSMLPDLGVQIDPNFLLPYLQNEVEDSLSIGLNQTHQTLRTDEVLAETLFFYSFKQTLYQLSRDLYERHYASKAVV
;
A
#
# COMPACT_ATOMS: atom_id res chain seq x y z
N MET A 1 -75.93 8.42 75.27
CA MET A 1 -75.65 8.17 73.84
C MET A 1 -74.14 8.22 73.61
N PRO A 2 -73.55 7.40 72.73
CA PRO A 2 -72.11 7.44 72.50
C PRO A 2 -71.72 8.74 71.79
N LYS A 3 -70.80 9.50 72.39
CA LYS A 3 -70.22 10.71 71.81
C LYS A 3 -69.19 10.32 70.74
N VAL A 4 -69.05 11.13 69.69
CA VAL A 4 -68.04 10.95 68.64
C VAL A 4 -66.63 11.11 69.23
N LEU A 5 -65.71 10.17 68.94
CA LEU A 5 -64.29 10.25 69.33
C LEU A 5 -63.65 11.47 68.65
N ARG A 6 -63.10 12.40 69.43
CA ARG A 6 -62.32 13.55 68.92
C ARG A 6 -60.92 13.52 69.54
N LEU A 7 -59.93 13.88 68.73
CA LEU A 7 -58.50 13.92 69.12
C LEU A 7 -58.06 15.32 69.61
N HIS A 8 -58.97 16.30 69.67
CA HIS A 8 -58.71 17.69 70.04
C HIS A 8 -59.80 18.23 70.98
N ASP A 9 -59.47 19.27 71.77
CA ASP A 9 -60.30 19.78 72.87
C ASP A 9 -61.30 20.91 72.49
N LYS A 10 -61.31 21.34 71.22
CA LYS A 10 -62.14 22.49 70.76
C LYS A 10 -63.40 22.06 69.97
N GLY A 11 -64.58 22.55 70.38
CA GLY A 11 -65.87 22.44 69.64
C GLY A 11 -67.12 22.29 70.53
N LYS A 12 -68.31 22.74 70.05
CA LYS A 12 -69.59 22.59 70.79
C LYS A 12 -69.90 21.09 71.02
N GLN A 13 -70.14 20.71 72.28
CA GLN A 13 -70.30 19.34 72.79
C GLN A 13 -71.59 18.59 72.33
N GLN A 14 -72.19 18.94 71.20
CA GLN A 14 -73.58 18.54 70.87
C GLN A 14 -73.74 17.59 69.66
N ILE A 15 -72.64 17.03 69.10
CA ILE A 15 -72.78 16.04 68.02
C ILE A 15 -72.95 14.63 68.61
N GLU A 16 -74.17 14.08 68.49
CA GLU A 16 -74.54 12.71 68.87
C GLU A 16 -74.95 11.90 67.63
N GLY A 17 -74.51 10.64 67.52
CA GLY A 17 -74.83 9.76 66.39
C GLY A 17 -74.17 10.16 65.06
N TRP A 18 -74.88 9.99 63.95
CA TRP A 18 -74.42 10.35 62.60
C TRP A 18 -74.89 11.76 62.24
N GLN A 19 -74.05 12.78 62.47
CA GLN A 19 -74.30 14.16 62.03
C GLN A 19 -73.09 14.71 61.28
N GLN A 20 -73.32 15.73 60.47
CA GLN A 20 -72.27 16.39 59.68
C GLN A 20 -71.28 17.13 60.60
N SER A 21 -70.01 16.72 60.59
CA SER A 21 -68.92 17.41 61.30
C SER A 21 -68.17 18.34 60.35
N SER A 22 -67.61 19.43 60.89
CA SER A 22 -66.62 20.24 60.18
C SER A 22 -65.28 19.51 60.05
N PRO A 23 -64.51 19.72 58.98
CA PRO A 23 -63.14 19.21 58.86
C PRO A 23 -62.25 19.75 59.99
N ILE A 24 -61.30 18.93 60.47
CA ILE A 24 -60.29 19.38 61.43
C ILE A 24 -59.39 20.42 60.73
N THR A 25 -59.27 21.59 61.34
CA THR A 25 -58.45 22.70 60.86
C THR A 25 -57.05 22.69 61.49
N HIS A 26 -56.11 23.47 60.94
CA HIS A 26 -54.74 23.58 61.46
C HIS A 26 -54.66 24.05 62.92
N ILE A 27 -55.68 24.77 63.39
CA ILE A 27 -55.78 25.21 64.79
C ILE A 27 -56.08 24.02 65.72
N GLU A 28 -56.93 23.10 65.28
CA GLU A 28 -57.30 21.91 66.05
C GLU A 28 -56.21 20.83 65.99
N LEU A 29 -55.50 20.72 64.86
CA LEU A 29 -54.34 19.84 64.70
C LEU A 29 -53.20 20.17 65.68
N ASN A 30 -52.95 21.47 65.94
CA ASN A 30 -51.89 21.91 66.86
C ASN A 30 -52.15 21.55 68.33
N ASP A 31 -53.41 21.30 68.71
CA ASP A 31 -53.78 20.90 70.08
C ASP A 31 -53.77 19.37 70.27
N ILE A 32 -53.51 18.58 69.21
CA ILE A 32 -53.40 17.12 69.29
C ILE A 32 -52.01 16.74 69.79
N THR A 33 -51.87 16.42 71.07
CA THR A 33 -50.62 15.92 71.66
C THR A 33 -50.54 14.40 71.62
N ASP A 34 -49.38 13.82 71.28
CA ASP A 34 -49.14 12.37 71.38
C ASP A 34 -49.25 11.92 72.85
N PRO A 35 -50.23 11.08 73.21
CA PRO A 35 -50.45 10.64 74.59
C PRO A 35 -49.30 9.76 75.14
N THR A 36 -48.39 9.28 74.30
CA THR A 36 -47.23 8.46 74.68
C THR A 36 -45.89 9.19 74.61
N GLY A 37 -45.87 10.47 74.23
CA GLY A 37 -44.66 11.30 74.21
C GLY A 37 -43.56 10.77 73.28
N ALA A 38 -43.91 10.31 72.09
CA ALA A 38 -43.02 9.76 71.06
C ALA A 38 -42.23 8.50 71.47
N LYS A 39 -42.70 7.76 72.49
CA LYS A 39 -42.11 6.49 72.97
C LYS A 39 -42.67 5.23 72.29
N ALA A 40 -43.46 5.38 71.23
CA ALA A 40 -44.02 4.25 70.50
C ALA A 40 -42.91 3.41 69.84
N SER A 41 -42.88 2.10 70.12
CA SER A 41 -41.89 1.16 69.56
C SER A 41 -42.25 0.61 68.18
N LYS A 42 -43.48 0.90 67.69
CA LYS A 42 -43.96 0.47 66.38
C LYS A 42 -44.53 1.67 65.62
N ILE A 43 -43.99 1.90 64.43
CA ILE A 43 -44.52 2.89 63.48
C ILE A 43 -45.71 2.23 62.76
N VAL A 44 -46.91 2.76 62.95
CA VAL A 44 -48.11 2.33 62.20
C VAL A 44 -48.51 3.47 61.27
N THR A 45 -48.22 3.33 59.97
CA THR A 45 -48.84 4.17 58.94
C THR A 45 -50.11 3.47 58.47
N SER A 46 -51.27 4.14 58.50
CA SER A 46 -52.57 3.57 58.17
C SER A 46 -52.67 2.98 56.75
N ILE A 47 -51.79 3.43 55.84
CA ILE A 47 -51.60 2.85 54.51
C ILE A 47 -50.08 2.77 54.24
N PRO A 48 -49.50 1.56 54.05
CA PRO A 48 -48.05 1.38 53.90
C PRO A 48 -47.59 1.67 52.46
N THR A 49 -47.67 2.94 52.03
CA THR A 49 -47.17 3.38 50.71
C THR A 49 -45.80 4.06 50.84
N PRO A 50 -44.96 4.04 49.78
CA PRO A 50 -43.73 4.84 49.77
C PRO A 50 -44.03 6.35 49.97
N PHE A 51 -45.16 6.85 49.44
CA PHE A 51 -45.56 8.26 49.59
C PHE A 51 -45.88 8.65 51.04
N ALA A 52 -46.63 7.83 51.76
CA ALA A 52 -46.89 8.03 53.18
C ALA A 52 -45.59 8.00 53.99
N ARG A 53 -44.63 7.17 53.57
CA ARG A 53 -43.31 7.09 54.19
C ARG A 53 -42.46 8.33 53.93
N MET A 54 -42.53 8.94 52.75
CA MET A 54 -41.86 10.22 52.48
C MET A 54 -42.35 11.32 53.45
N HIS A 55 -43.67 11.42 53.69
CA HIS A 55 -44.22 12.36 54.68
C HIS A 55 -43.83 12.04 56.12
N LEU A 56 -43.68 10.76 56.46
CA LEU A 56 -43.20 10.37 57.79
C LEU A 56 -41.77 10.89 58.06
N PHE A 57 -40.89 10.85 57.06
CA PHE A 57 -39.53 11.38 57.20
C PHE A 57 -39.52 12.91 57.29
N GLU A 58 -40.35 13.62 56.51
CA GLU A 58 -40.59 15.06 56.65
C GLU A 58 -41.03 15.40 58.09
N THR A 59 -42.03 14.68 58.61
CA THR A 59 -42.54 14.83 59.98
C THR A 59 -41.47 14.52 61.03
N ALA A 60 -40.66 13.49 60.80
CA ALA A 60 -39.57 13.13 61.72
C ALA A 60 -38.54 14.25 61.83
N PHE A 61 -38.19 14.90 60.71
CA PHE A 61 -37.33 16.07 60.72
C PHE A 61 -37.97 17.25 61.44
N ASP A 62 -39.24 17.58 61.17
CA ASP A 62 -39.95 18.67 61.85
C ASP A 62 -40.03 18.45 63.37
N PHE A 63 -40.25 17.20 63.81
CA PHE A 63 -40.23 16.83 65.22
C PHE A 63 -38.84 17.04 65.82
N VAL A 64 -37.79 16.50 65.19
CA VAL A 64 -36.41 16.63 65.70
C VAL A 64 -35.95 18.09 65.72
N ASN A 65 -36.42 18.93 64.78
CA ASN A 65 -36.11 20.36 64.73
C ASN A 65 -36.82 21.17 65.83
N THR A 66 -37.98 20.71 66.31
CA THR A 66 -38.79 21.41 67.33
C THR A 66 -38.59 20.87 68.74
N ASP A 67 -37.96 19.70 68.89
CA ASP A 67 -37.69 19.07 70.18
C ASP A 67 -36.63 19.85 70.99
N LYS A 68 -37.11 20.59 72.00
CA LYS A 68 -36.27 21.35 72.96
C LYS A 68 -35.89 20.53 74.21
N SER A 69 -36.38 19.28 74.33
CA SER A 69 -36.29 18.49 75.57
C SER A 69 -34.94 17.81 75.79
N GLY A 70 -34.07 17.79 74.76
CA GLY A 70 -32.74 17.16 74.83
C GLY A 70 -32.75 15.62 74.85
N ASN A 71 -33.93 14.99 74.77
CA ASN A 71 -34.07 13.53 74.78
C ASN A 71 -33.89 12.95 73.37
N ARG A 72 -32.66 12.52 73.04
CA ARG A 72 -32.27 12.04 71.71
C ARG A 72 -32.72 10.61 71.37
N HIS A 73 -33.64 10.00 72.13
CA HIS A 73 -34.01 8.58 72.01
C HIS A 73 -35.44 8.33 71.53
N SER A 74 -36.01 9.22 70.70
CA SER A 74 -37.32 9.00 70.08
C SER A 74 -37.23 8.20 68.78
N ILE A 75 -38.35 7.59 68.37
CA ILE A 75 -38.46 6.92 67.07
C ILE A 75 -38.19 7.86 65.88
N TYR A 76 -38.44 9.17 66.05
CA TYR A 76 -38.13 10.19 65.04
C TYR A 76 -36.62 10.42 64.91
N HIS A 77 -35.86 10.37 66.01
CA HIS A 77 -34.40 10.42 65.98
C HIS A 77 -33.79 9.17 65.31
N GLU A 78 -34.39 8.00 65.51
CA GLU A 78 -34.01 6.77 64.77
C GLU A 78 -34.23 6.93 63.27
N LEU A 79 -35.40 7.45 62.85
CA LEU A 79 -35.69 7.71 61.43
C LEU A 79 -34.72 8.72 60.82
N VAL A 80 -34.43 9.83 61.51
CA VAL A 80 -33.45 10.83 61.05
C VAL A 80 -32.03 10.23 61.00
N SER A 81 -31.64 9.36 61.94
CA SER A 81 -30.38 8.63 61.88
C SER A 81 -30.30 7.72 60.64
N HIS A 82 -31.34 6.93 60.38
CA HIS A 82 -31.42 6.07 59.20
C HIS A 82 -31.43 6.87 57.89
N TYR A 83 -32.05 8.05 57.87
CA TYR A 83 -31.94 8.95 56.73
C TYR A 83 -30.49 9.32 56.43
N TRP A 84 -29.74 9.76 57.44
CA TRP A 84 -28.35 10.15 57.27
C TRP A 84 -27.46 8.96 56.94
N ASP A 85 -27.77 7.76 57.43
CA ASP A 85 -27.11 6.51 57.04
C ASP A 85 -27.22 6.27 55.53
N LEU A 86 -28.42 6.39 54.98
CA LEU A 86 -28.63 6.21 53.55
C LEU A 86 -27.90 7.27 52.72
N PHE A 87 -27.90 8.52 53.18
CA PHE A 87 -27.23 9.61 52.47
C PHE A 87 -25.69 9.48 52.50
N GLU A 88 -25.10 9.13 53.64
CA GLU A 88 -23.65 8.88 53.77
C GLU A 88 -23.20 7.66 52.94
N LEU A 89 -24.07 6.64 52.83
CA LEU A 89 -23.85 5.49 51.95
C LEU A 89 -23.80 5.90 50.47
N ILE A 90 -24.71 6.78 50.02
CA ILE A 90 -24.73 7.31 48.66
C ILE A 90 -23.56 8.27 48.38
N PHE A 91 -23.15 9.07 49.37
CA PHE A 91 -21.96 9.91 49.27
C PHE A 91 -20.70 9.06 48.97
N ASN A 92 -20.56 7.90 49.59
CA ASN A 92 -19.44 6.98 49.42
C ASN A 92 -19.69 5.86 48.38
N TYR A 93 -20.67 6.05 47.47
CA TYR A 93 -21.12 5.03 46.51
C TYR A 93 -19.96 4.33 45.77
N HIS A 94 -19.06 5.10 45.16
CA HIS A 94 -17.96 4.55 44.37
C HIS A 94 -16.88 3.86 45.24
N GLN A 95 -16.64 4.37 46.45
CA GLN A 95 -15.70 3.74 47.40
C GLN A 95 -16.21 2.36 47.83
N TYR A 96 -17.49 2.24 48.15
CA TYR A 96 -18.09 0.96 48.51
C TYR A 96 -18.19 0.00 47.32
N ALA A 97 -18.49 0.50 46.12
CA ALA A 97 -18.45 -0.31 44.90
C ALA A 97 -17.05 -0.91 44.65
N GLN A 98 -15.97 -0.14 44.86
CA GLN A 98 -14.60 -0.65 44.77
C GLN A 98 -14.26 -1.69 45.85
N ALA A 99 -14.86 -1.57 47.03
CA ALA A 99 -14.73 -2.55 48.12
C ALA A 99 -15.61 -3.80 47.92
N GLY A 100 -16.22 -3.98 46.74
CA GLY A 100 -17.09 -5.11 46.44
C GLY A 100 -18.47 -5.03 47.08
N LYS A 101 -18.86 -3.88 47.63
CA LYS A 101 -20.18 -3.63 48.22
C LYS A 101 -21.07 -2.93 47.18
N LYS A 102 -22.02 -3.66 46.61
CA LYS A 102 -22.79 -3.18 45.46
C LYS A 102 -24.13 -2.55 45.88
N ILE A 103 -24.26 -1.26 45.59
CA ILE A 103 -25.48 -0.47 45.77
C ILE A 103 -26.11 -0.25 44.39
N ILE A 104 -27.41 -0.52 44.25
CA ILE A 104 -28.11 -0.50 42.96
C ILE A 104 -29.27 0.49 43.05
N LEU A 105 -29.33 1.43 42.11
CA LEU A 105 -30.42 2.40 42.00
C LEU A 105 -31.27 2.04 40.78
N ARG A 106 -32.55 1.73 41.01
CA ARG A 106 -33.53 1.41 39.96
C ARG A 106 -34.55 2.53 39.82
N ARG A 107 -34.68 3.06 38.61
CA ARG A 107 -35.70 4.04 38.26
C ARG A 107 -37.08 3.39 38.24
N TRP A 108 -38.05 4.01 38.90
CA TRP A 108 -39.48 3.68 38.92
C TRP A 108 -40.25 4.92 38.49
N ASN A 109 -40.70 4.95 37.24
CA ASN A 109 -41.45 6.08 36.70
C ASN A 109 -42.90 6.01 37.18
N ILE A 110 -43.33 7.03 37.92
CA ILE A 110 -44.58 6.98 38.68
C ILE A 110 -45.78 6.82 37.76
N ASP A 111 -45.85 7.58 36.67
CA ASP A 111 -47.01 7.57 35.77
C ASP A 111 -47.14 6.25 35.00
N SER A 112 -46.03 5.76 34.42
CA SER A 112 -46.07 4.52 33.64
C SER A 112 -46.40 3.31 34.52
N GLU A 113 -45.83 3.27 35.72
CA GLU A 113 -45.98 2.14 36.64
C GLU A 113 -47.39 2.11 37.27
N LEU A 114 -47.94 3.28 37.62
CA LEU A 114 -49.34 3.37 38.05
C LEU A 114 -50.30 3.00 36.92
N GLN A 115 -49.98 3.34 35.66
CA GLN A 115 -50.77 2.91 34.51
C GLN A 115 -50.74 1.38 34.36
N VAL A 116 -49.58 0.74 34.53
CA VAL A 116 -49.46 -0.73 34.53
C VAL A 116 -50.35 -1.36 35.61
N LEU A 117 -50.32 -0.84 36.85
CA LEU A 117 -51.16 -1.34 37.94
C LEU A 117 -52.67 -1.17 37.64
N ARG A 118 -53.06 -0.06 37.01
CA ARG A 118 -54.46 0.25 36.66
C ARG A 118 -54.98 -0.56 35.47
N ASN A 119 -54.10 -0.98 34.57
CA ASN A 119 -54.44 -1.82 33.42
C ASN A 119 -54.69 -3.29 33.82
N SER A 120 -54.19 -3.73 34.97
CA SER A 120 -54.44 -5.07 35.51
C SER A 120 -55.63 -5.06 36.48
N PRO A 121 -56.70 -5.86 36.23
CA PRO A 121 -57.87 -5.91 37.11
C PRO A 121 -57.54 -6.24 38.58
N ALA A 122 -56.53 -7.08 38.81
CA ALA A 122 -56.12 -7.51 40.15
C ALA A 122 -55.45 -6.40 40.97
N THR A 123 -54.83 -5.41 40.31
CA THR A 123 -54.03 -4.35 40.96
C THR A 123 -54.62 -2.96 40.75
N LYS A 124 -55.75 -2.85 40.04
CA LYS A 124 -56.38 -1.58 39.70
C LYS A 124 -56.71 -0.71 40.91
N ILE A 125 -57.30 -1.29 41.97
CA ILE A 125 -57.64 -0.58 43.20
C ILE A 125 -56.39 -0.01 43.88
N LEU A 126 -55.27 -0.76 43.88
CA LEU A 126 -54.00 -0.29 44.41
C LEU A 126 -53.45 0.89 43.58
N GLY A 127 -53.48 0.78 42.26
CA GLY A 127 -53.07 1.87 41.36
C GLY A 127 -53.92 3.14 41.51
N ASP A 128 -55.24 3.00 41.60
CA ASP A 128 -56.16 4.12 41.85
C ASP A 128 -55.93 4.74 43.25
N THR A 129 -55.65 3.92 44.27
CA THR A 129 -55.35 4.39 45.64
C THR A 129 -54.02 5.14 45.71
N LEU A 130 -52.96 4.61 45.09
CA LEU A 130 -51.66 5.28 45.04
C LEU A 130 -51.73 6.62 44.30
N ARG A 131 -52.56 6.71 43.25
CA ARG A 131 -52.80 7.97 42.53
C ARG A 131 -53.45 9.05 43.42
N LEU A 132 -54.34 8.68 44.35
CA LEU A 132 -54.93 9.64 45.27
C LEU A 132 -53.88 10.33 46.16
N PHE A 133 -52.83 9.61 46.57
CA PHE A 133 -51.72 10.18 47.36
C PHE A 133 -50.89 11.20 46.56
N LEU A 134 -50.88 11.10 45.23
CA LEU A 134 -50.14 12.01 44.36
C LEU A 134 -50.90 13.30 44.01
N ASN A 135 -52.15 13.44 44.44
CA ASN A 135 -52.93 14.68 44.27
C ASN A 135 -52.47 15.81 45.21
N ASP A 136 -51.40 15.61 46.00
CA ASP A 136 -50.74 16.67 46.75
C ASP A 136 -49.78 17.43 45.80
N ASP A 137 -50.01 18.74 45.65
CA ASP A 137 -49.22 19.63 44.78
C ASP A 137 -47.71 19.57 45.07
N ARG A 138 -47.31 19.14 46.28
CA ARG A 138 -45.90 18.96 46.62
C ARG A 138 -45.23 17.80 45.87
N PHE A 139 -45.98 16.92 45.20
CA PHE A 139 -45.43 15.93 44.26
C PHE A 139 -45.21 16.48 42.84
N THR A 140 -45.59 17.74 42.57
CA THR A 140 -45.36 18.38 41.26
C THR A 140 -43.86 18.36 40.91
N GLY A 141 -43.54 17.91 39.70
CA GLY A 141 -42.16 17.78 39.21
C GLY A 141 -41.40 16.55 39.73
N PHE A 142 -42.06 15.63 40.47
CA PHE A 142 -41.48 14.37 40.92
C PHE A 142 -42.07 13.20 40.12
N SER A 143 -41.54 12.96 38.92
CA SER A 143 -42.02 11.91 38.00
C SER A 143 -41.28 10.58 38.17
N ASP A 144 -40.07 10.62 38.72
CA ASP A 144 -39.18 9.46 38.85
C ASP A 144 -38.80 9.23 40.32
N LEU A 145 -39.17 8.05 40.81
CA LEU A 145 -38.74 7.52 42.10
C LEU A 145 -37.59 6.55 41.87
N TYR A 146 -36.48 6.69 42.58
CA TYR A 146 -35.38 5.74 42.50
C TYR A 146 -35.37 4.86 43.74
N LEU A 147 -35.53 3.56 43.56
CA LEU A 147 -35.46 2.56 44.62
C LEU A 147 -34.00 2.10 44.78
N ILE A 148 -33.52 2.12 46.02
CA ILE A 148 -32.12 1.87 46.36
C ILE A 148 -32.01 0.49 47.01
N TYR A 149 -31.24 -0.40 46.39
CA TYR A 149 -31.00 -1.76 46.82
C TYR A 149 -29.55 -1.95 47.26
N TYR A 150 -29.37 -2.85 48.23
CA TYR A 150 -28.07 -3.36 48.63
C TYR A 150 -27.97 -4.84 48.28
N GLU A 151 -26.96 -5.22 47.49
CA GLU A 151 -26.64 -6.61 47.19
C GLU A 151 -25.81 -7.22 48.33
N TYR A 152 -26.20 -8.40 48.78
CA TYR A 152 -25.52 -9.17 49.82
C TYR A 152 -25.52 -10.65 49.46
N HIS A 153 -24.63 -11.44 50.06
CA HIS A 153 -24.57 -12.87 49.83
C HIS A 153 -25.33 -13.63 50.92
N LEU A 154 -26.17 -14.58 50.49
CA LEU A 154 -26.77 -15.58 51.36
C LEU A 154 -25.70 -16.58 51.84
N PRO A 155 -25.95 -17.32 52.94
CA PRO A 155 -24.98 -18.32 53.44
C PRO A 155 -24.57 -19.40 52.44
N ASN A 156 -25.37 -19.62 51.39
CA ASN A 156 -25.11 -20.55 50.28
C ASN A 156 -24.26 -19.92 49.14
N GLY A 157 -23.85 -18.65 49.28
CA GLY A 157 -23.05 -17.92 48.29
C GLY A 157 -23.86 -17.17 47.22
N GLU A 158 -25.17 -17.38 47.13
CA GLU A 158 -26.02 -16.70 46.15
C GLU A 158 -26.17 -15.21 46.47
N ALA A 159 -26.11 -14.36 45.45
CA ALA A 159 -26.37 -12.94 45.58
C ALA A 159 -27.87 -12.69 45.74
N ALA A 160 -28.23 -11.94 46.77
CA ALA A 160 -29.58 -11.46 47.03
C ALA A 160 -29.56 -9.93 47.16
N GLU A 161 -30.69 -9.30 46.90
CA GLU A 161 -30.84 -7.86 47.02
C GLU A 161 -31.90 -7.52 48.05
N ARG A 162 -31.63 -6.48 48.85
CA ARG A 162 -32.63 -5.91 49.77
C ARG A 162 -32.88 -4.45 49.47
N LEU A 163 -34.14 -4.04 49.49
CA LEU A 163 -34.53 -2.64 49.40
C LEU A 163 -34.15 -1.94 50.71
N ILE A 164 -33.30 -0.91 50.63
CA ILE A 164 -32.84 -0.15 51.79
C ILE A 164 -33.48 1.25 51.87
N GLY A 165 -33.95 1.78 50.75
CA GLY A 165 -34.66 3.07 50.71
C GLY A 165 -35.02 3.52 49.31
N GLY A 166 -35.35 4.81 49.17
CA GLY A 166 -35.62 5.44 47.88
C GLY A 166 -35.54 6.96 47.94
N THR A 167 -35.67 7.61 46.78
CA THR A 167 -35.66 9.07 46.68
C THR A 167 -36.99 9.70 47.12
N SER A 168 -36.96 10.93 47.64
CA SER A 168 -38.11 11.64 48.22
C SER A 168 -38.18 13.09 47.73
N PRO A 169 -39.36 13.59 47.34
CA PRO A 169 -39.57 15.00 46.99
C PRO A 169 -39.76 15.91 48.22
N PHE A 170 -39.62 15.39 49.45
CA PHE A 170 -39.73 16.14 50.72
C PHE A 170 -38.43 16.17 51.54
N THR A 171 -37.53 15.23 51.28
CA THR A 171 -36.33 15.02 52.11
C THR A 171 -35.11 14.56 51.31
N LEU A 172 -35.13 14.50 49.97
CA LEU A 172 -34.19 13.77 49.09
C LEU A 172 -34.27 12.25 49.17
N PHE A 173 -34.34 11.68 50.38
CA PHE A 173 -34.37 10.23 50.60
C PHE A 173 -35.35 9.84 51.70
N PHE A 174 -35.76 8.57 51.68
CA PHE A 174 -36.42 7.88 52.78
C PHE A 174 -35.89 6.44 52.86
N THR A 175 -35.88 5.81 54.03
CA THR A 175 -35.45 4.40 54.16
C THR A 175 -36.63 3.44 54.11
N ALA A 176 -36.41 2.15 53.88
CA ALA A 176 -37.47 1.13 53.83
C ALA A 176 -38.14 0.88 55.21
N PRO A 177 -39.40 0.39 55.27
CA PRO A 177 -40.16 0.07 56.50
C PRO A 177 -39.43 -0.67 57.60
N THR A 178 -38.66 -1.68 57.23
CA THR A 178 -37.92 -2.56 58.15
C THR A 178 -36.49 -2.74 57.65
N VAL A 179 -35.80 -1.61 57.41
CA VAL A 179 -34.40 -1.63 56.97
C VAL A 179 -33.56 -2.37 58.01
N GLN A 180 -32.82 -3.38 57.55
CA GLN A 180 -31.96 -4.21 58.38
C GLN A 180 -30.54 -3.61 58.41
N PRO A 181 -29.78 -3.82 59.50
CA PRO A 181 -28.39 -3.39 59.57
C PRO A 181 -27.56 -3.92 58.39
N LEU A 182 -26.67 -3.09 57.84
CA LEU A 182 -25.74 -3.53 56.80
C LEU A 182 -24.47 -4.15 57.41
N ASP A 183 -23.81 -5.03 56.65
CA ASP A 183 -22.44 -5.50 56.92
C ASP A 183 -21.39 -4.46 56.47
N ILE A 184 -21.68 -3.19 56.76
CA ILE A 184 -20.83 -2.03 56.47
C ILE A 184 -20.79 -1.16 57.72
N GLU A 185 -19.60 -1.03 58.31
CA GLU A 185 -19.35 -0.10 59.42
C GLU A 185 -19.40 1.35 58.92
N ARG A 186 -19.95 2.24 59.75
CA ARG A 186 -19.93 3.68 59.49
C ARG A 186 -18.47 4.19 59.57
N PRO A 187 -18.03 5.15 58.73
CA PRO A 187 -16.66 5.66 58.72
C PRO A 187 -16.09 6.11 60.08
N GLN A 188 -16.96 6.62 60.95
CA GLN A 188 -16.66 7.10 62.30
C GLN A 188 -16.58 6.00 63.37
N ALA A 189 -16.61 4.71 62.97
CA ALA A 189 -16.55 3.55 63.86
C ALA A 189 -17.62 3.54 64.98
N ARG A 190 -18.81 4.10 64.69
CA ARG A 190 -19.97 4.12 65.60
C ARG A 190 -21.04 3.15 65.11
N GLY A 191 -20.70 1.87 65.06
CA GLY A 191 -21.61 0.80 64.62
C GLY A 191 -21.79 0.71 63.11
N HIS A 192 -22.83 0.00 62.69
CA HIS A 192 -23.13 -0.31 61.28
C HIS A 192 -24.28 0.55 60.75
N TYR A 193 -24.33 0.78 59.44
CA TYR A 193 -25.49 1.47 58.85
C TYR A 193 -26.80 0.74 59.19
N PHE A 194 -27.82 1.49 59.62
CA PHE A 194 -29.15 1.00 60.02
C PHE A 194 -29.21 0.10 61.27
N ASP A 195 -28.20 0.14 62.14
CA ASP A 195 -28.10 -0.65 63.38
C ASP A 195 -28.88 -0.09 64.59
N LYS A 196 -29.77 0.90 64.36
CA LYS A 196 -30.56 1.63 65.36
C LYS A 196 -29.77 2.48 66.35
N HIS A 197 -28.43 2.49 66.32
CA HIS A 197 -27.67 3.49 67.05
C HIS A 197 -27.92 4.87 66.41
N ILE A 198 -28.35 5.84 67.22
CA ILE A 198 -28.72 7.17 66.74
C ILE A 198 -27.43 7.97 66.52
N VAL A 199 -27.17 8.33 65.25
CA VAL A 199 -26.02 9.13 64.82
C VAL A 199 -26.52 10.23 63.88
N LEU A 200 -26.60 11.44 64.41
CA LEU A 200 -27.08 12.62 63.66
C LEU A 200 -25.95 13.24 62.82
N LEU A 201 -26.29 14.14 61.90
CA LEU A 201 -25.31 14.73 60.95
C LEU A 201 -24.05 15.30 61.61
N HIS A 202 -24.19 16.02 62.73
CA HIS A 202 -23.05 16.65 63.43
C HIS A 202 -22.04 15.65 64.02
N GLU A 203 -22.41 14.37 64.12
CA GLU A 203 -21.59 13.29 64.67
C GLU A 203 -20.95 12.41 63.58
N ARG A 204 -21.19 12.72 62.30
CA ARG A 204 -20.68 11.97 61.14
C ARG A 204 -19.34 12.52 60.65
N ASP A 205 -18.73 11.83 59.68
CA ASP A 205 -17.44 12.25 59.13
C ASP A 205 -17.46 13.69 58.62
N LYS A 206 -16.36 14.42 58.85
CA LYS A 206 -16.26 15.85 58.53
C LYS A 206 -16.42 16.11 57.03
N ALA A 207 -15.89 15.25 56.16
CA ALA A 207 -16.02 15.40 54.71
C ALA A 207 -17.46 15.17 54.25
N PHE A 208 -18.18 14.22 54.87
CA PHE A 208 -19.61 14.04 54.61
C PHE A 208 -20.44 15.24 55.09
N GLN A 209 -20.13 15.78 56.27
CA GLN A 209 -20.76 17.01 56.74
C GLN A 209 -20.55 18.15 55.74
N ASP A 210 -19.29 18.44 55.36
CA ASP A 210 -18.96 19.54 54.45
C ASP A 210 -19.61 19.37 53.06
N PHE A 211 -19.72 18.13 52.57
CA PHE A 211 -20.49 17.79 51.39
C PHE A 211 -21.98 18.17 51.53
N VAL A 212 -22.64 17.80 52.63
CA VAL A 212 -24.05 18.13 52.87
C VAL A 212 -24.26 19.65 52.92
N TYR A 213 -23.44 20.39 53.68
CA TYR A 213 -23.54 21.85 53.71
C TYR A 213 -23.30 22.46 52.31
N GLY A 214 -22.27 22.01 51.59
CA GLY A 214 -21.95 22.47 50.24
C GLY A 214 -23.07 22.19 49.24
N LEU A 215 -23.73 21.02 49.34
CA LEU A 215 -24.85 20.66 48.48
C LEU A 215 -26.03 21.63 48.62
N PHE A 216 -26.43 21.96 49.86
CA PHE A 216 -27.51 22.92 50.11
C PHE A 216 -27.13 24.37 49.76
N MET A 217 -25.83 24.69 49.64
CA MET A 217 -25.36 25.98 49.12
C MET A 217 -25.46 26.05 47.58
N VAL A 218 -24.93 25.04 46.88
CA VAL A 218 -24.86 25.05 45.41
C VAL A 218 -26.17 24.65 44.72
N LYS A 219 -27.13 24.06 45.45
CA LYS A 219 -28.49 23.73 44.99
C LYS A 219 -29.55 24.48 45.81
N PRO A 220 -29.79 25.77 45.52
CA PRO A 220 -30.76 26.60 46.24
C PRO A 220 -32.16 25.99 46.37
N GLU A 221 -32.59 25.21 45.39
CA GLU A 221 -33.89 24.54 45.34
C GLU A 221 -34.11 23.58 46.53
N LEU A 222 -33.05 23.01 47.11
CA LEU A 222 -33.13 22.14 48.30
C LEU A 222 -33.56 22.90 49.56
N ARG A 223 -33.34 24.22 49.59
CA ARG A 223 -33.74 25.07 50.73
C ARG A 223 -35.23 25.41 50.73
N SER A 224 -35.95 25.05 49.66
CA SER A 224 -37.39 25.31 49.55
C SER A 224 -38.17 24.52 50.60
N LYS A 225 -39.13 25.19 51.25
CA LYS A 225 -40.11 24.58 52.15
C LYS A 225 -40.88 23.42 51.50
N TYR A 226 -41.11 23.50 50.18
CA TYR A 226 -41.84 22.48 49.42
C TYR A 226 -40.93 21.39 48.81
N PHE A 227 -39.64 21.39 49.12
CA PHE A 227 -38.70 20.34 48.69
C PHE A 227 -37.92 19.72 49.84
N CYS A 228 -36.87 20.32 50.38
CA CYS A 228 -36.08 19.72 51.47
C CYS A 228 -35.97 20.64 52.70
N GLY A 229 -36.92 21.55 52.87
CA GLY A 229 -36.93 22.56 53.93
C GLY A 229 -36.77 21.99 55.34
N SER A 230 -37.42 20.86 55.66
CA SER A 230 -37.29 20.22 56.97
C SER A 230 -35.90 19.63 57.22
N VAL A 231 -35.22 19.12 56.18
CA VAL A 231 -33.83 18.66 56.25
C VAL A 231 -32.89 19.87 56.37
N PHE A 232 -33.13 20.94 55.62
CA PHE A 232 -32.35 22.17 55.69
C PHE A 232 -32.43 22.81 57.09
N ALA A 233 -33.62 22.83 57.69
CA ALA A 233 -33.84 23.32 59.06
C ALA A 233 -33.13 22.46 60.13
N ASN A 234 -32.74 21.23 59.80
CA ASN A 234 -31.95 20.35 60.67
C ASN A 234 -30.44 20.65 60.61
N LEU A 235 -29.98 21.47 59.65
CA LEU A 235 -28.61 21.94 59.57
C LEU A 235 -28.35 23.05 60.61
N GLN A 236 -27.10 23.20 61.03
CA GLN A 236 -26.70 24.32 61.90
C GLN A 236 -26.65 25.60 61.07
N ILE A 237 -27.69 26.44 61.20
CA ILE A 237 -27.88 27.65 60.40
C ILE A 237 -26.69 28.62 60.55
N GLU A 238 -26.10 28.72 61.74
CA GLU A 238 -24.93 29.58 61.98
C GLU A 238 -23.72 29.14 61.15
N ARG A 239 -23.49 27.83 61.03
CA ARG A 239 -22.42 27.26 60.20
C ARG A 239 -22.71 27.47 58.71
N PHE A 240 -23.95 27.24 58.29
CA PHE A 240 -24.36 27.45 56.90
C PHE A 240 -24.15 28.92 56.47
N ASN A 241 -24.67 29.88 57.26
CA ASN A 241 -24.54 31.31 56.98
C ASN A 241 -23.07 31.76 56.98
N ALA A 242 -22.23 31.22 57.87
CA ALA A 242 -20.80 31.54 57.89
C ALA A 242 -20.07 31.05 56.64
N MET A 243 -20.40 29.85 56.13
CA MET A 243 -19.83 29.33 54.89
C MET A 243 -20.33 30.10 53.66
N GLU A 244 -21.61 30.49 53.63
CA GLU A 244 -22.22 31.27 52.54
C GLU A 244 -21.60 32.68 52.46
N LEU A 245 -21.41 33.38 53.58
CA LEU A 245 -20.79 34.71 53.64
C LEU A 245 -19.33 34.72 53.18
N ARG A 246 -18.59 33.63 53.39
CA ARG A 246 -17.17 33.52 53.00
C ARG A 246 -16.97 33.08 51.56
N GLY A 247 -18.02 32.62 50.87
CA GLY A 247 -17.92 32.09 49.51
C GLY A 247 -17.03 30.85 49.39
N GLU A 248 -16.94 30.03 50.44
CA GLU A 248 -16.02 28.88 50.52
C GLU A 248 -16.33 27.77 49.50
N VAL A 249 -17.57 27.70 48.99
CA VAL A 249 -18.02 26.66 48.05
C VAL A 249 -18.73 27.29 46.85
N SER A 250 -18.13 27.16 45.66
CA SER A 250 -18.75 27.51 44.38
C SER A 250 -19.30 26.27 43.67
N GLN A 251 -20.24 26.45 42.74
CA GLN A 251 -20.77 25.34 41.93
C GLN A 251 -19.65 24.61 41.15
N PRO A 252 -18.70 25.27 40.45
CA PRO A 252 -17.62 24.59 39.77
C PRO A 252 -16.68 23.82 40.70
N SER A 253 -16.34 24.39 41.87
CA SER A 253 -15.48 23.70 42.85
C SER A 253 -16.17 22.47 43.46
N PHE A 254 -17.49 22.54 43.62
CA PHE A 254 -18.30 21.41 44.11
C PHE A 254 -18.41 20.31 43.05
N GLU A 255 -18.71 20.66 41.80
CA GLU A 255 -18.82 19.71 40.67
C GLU A 255 -17.46 19.09 40.29
N ALA A 256 -16.34 19.74 40.60
CA ALA A 256 -15.00 19.17 40.44
C ALA A 256 -14.72 18.04 41.45
N GLN A 257 -15.29 18.11 42.65
CA GLN A 257 -15.07 17.13 43.73
C GLN A 257 -16.14 16.04 43.76
N TYR A 258 -17.37 16.37 43.37
CA TYR A 258 -18.54 15.51 43.44
C TYR A 258 -19.21 15.38 42.07
N ILE A 259 -19.41 14.14 41.62
CA ILE A 259 -19.98 13.83 40.31
C ILE A 259 -21.45 13.39 40.44
N PRO A 260 -22.28 13.52 39.39
CA PRO A 260 -23.65 13.01 39.42
C PRO A 260 -23.70 11.50 39.65
N LEU A 261 -24.55 11.07 40.58
CA LEU A 261 -24.89 9.67 40.82
C LEU A 261 -25.69 9.11 39.64
N ALA A 262 -25.35 7.91 39.19
CA ALA A 262 -26.02 7.23 38.09
C ALA A 262 -26.91 6.07 38.56
N ASP A 263 -27.98 5.80 37.82
CA ASP A 263 -28.81 4.61 37.98
C ASP A 263 -28.16 3.36 37.33
N VAL A 264 -28.80 2.21 37.47
CA VAL A 264 -28.36 0.93 36.85
C VAL A 264 -28.14 1.01 35.33
N ASN A 265 -28.79 1.96 34.64
CA ASN A 265 -28.67 2.16 33.21
C ASN A 265 -27.68 3.29 32.84
N GLY A 266 -26.98 3.88 33.81
CA GLY A 266 -26.03 4.96 33.59
C GLY A 266 -26.66 6.35 33.48
N ASN A 267 -27.97 6.51 33.73
CA ASN A 267 -28.64 7.81 33.68
C ASN A 267 -28.45 8.57 35.00
N PRO A 268 -28.31 9.91 34.98
CA PRO A 268 -28.21 10.70 36.20
C PRO A 268 -29.49 10.55 37.05
N VAL A 269 -29.31 10.39 38.35
CA VAL A 269 -30.41 10.29 39.32
C VAL A 269 -30.86 11.69 39.70
N LEU A 270 -32.10 12.03 39.32
CA LEU A 270 -32.69 13.35 39.53
C LEU A 270 -33.84 13.30 40.55
N VAL A 271 -33.92 14.30 41.42
CA VAL A 271 -35.06 14.51 42.33
C VAL A 271 -35.57 15.94 42.14
N LYS A 272 -36.80 16.11 41.61
CA LYS A 272 -37.36 17.44 41.25
C LYS A 272 -36.38 18.31 40.43
N ASN A 273 -35.68 17.68 39.47
CA ASN A 273 -34.62 18.25 38.62
C ASN A 273 -33.25 18.52 39.29
N ALA A 274 -33.09 18.26 40.58
CA ALA A 274 -31.78 18.31 41.24
C ALA A 274 -31.05 16.97 41.04
N ALA A 275 -29.88 17.00 40.40
CA ALA A 275 -29.02 15.83 40.29
C ALA A 275 -28.39 15.49 41.65
N LEU A 276 -28.49 14.23 42.06
CA LEU A 276 -27.86 13.75 43.29
C LEU A 276 -26.36 13.58 43.07
N PRO A 277 -25.49 14.26 43.84
CA PRO A 277 -24.05 14.08 43.70
C PRO A 277 -23.53 12.95 44.61
N THR A 278 -22.39 12.38 44.21
CA THR A 278 -21.61 11.40 44.97
C THR A 278 -20.11 11.73 44.87
N ARG A 279 -19.30 11.24 45.81
CA ARG A 279 -17.85 11.52 45.85
C ARG A 279 -17.14 10.91 44.64
N SER A 280 -16.35 11.72 43.94
CA SER A 280 -15.53 11.23 42.82
C SER A 280 -14.36 10.36 43.32
N ASN A 281 -14.03 9.30 42.57
CA ASN A 281 -12.92 8.39 42.85
C ASN A 281 -11.63 8.72 42.07
N ARG A 282 -11.49 9.93 41.51
CA ARG A 282 -10.25 10.33 40.83
C ARG A 282 -9.17 10.61 41.88
N ILE A 283 -8.37 9.59 42.16
CA ILE A 283 -7.12 9.77 42.91
C ILE A 283 -6.08 10.21 41.88
N GLU A 284 -5.61 11.45 41.97
CA GLU A 284 -4.38 11.84 41.26
C GLU A 284 -3.23 10.97 41.77
N ILE A 285 -2.64 10.18 40.88
CA ILE A 285 -1.44 9.40 41.17
C ILE A 285 -0.24 10.23 40.72
N ASN A 286 0.71 10.44 41.62
CA ASN A 286 2.03 10.98 41.35
C ASN A 286 3.07 9.85 41.45
N SER A 287 3.82 9.62 40.38
CA SER A 287 4.83 8.55 40.27
C SER A 287 6.05 9.02 39.49
N ASP A 288 7.24 8.70 40.00
CA ASP A 288 8.52 8.91 39.29
C ASP A 288 8.67 7.95 38.08
N LEU A 289 7.88 6.88 38.08
CA LEU A 289 7.95 5.76 37.15
C LEU A 289 6.94 5.89 35.99
N PHE A 290 6.25 7.03 35.86
CA PHE A 290 5.43 7.29 34.69
C PHE A 290 6.27 7.29 33.41
N VAL A 291 5.76 6.66 32.36
CA VAL A 291 6.42 6.66 31.05
C VAL A 291 6.59 8.09 30.55
N ARG A 292 7.77 8.42 30.03
CA ARG A 292 8.04 9.69 29.38
C ARG A 292 7.86 9.54 27.87
N ILE A 293 6.78 10.10 27.34
CA ILE A 293 6.45 10.03 25.92
C ILE A 293 7.40 10.88 25.07
N SER A 294 7.59 10.46 23.82
CA SER A 294 8.36 11.22 22.84
C SER A 294 7.61 12.47 22.38
N PRO A 295 8.30 13.58 22.03
CA PRO A 295 7.66 14.86 21.74
C PRO A 295 6.64 14.83 20.59
N GLY A 296 6.83 13.93 19.61
CA GLY A 296 5.94 13.78 18.46
C GLY A 296 4.69 12.93 18.71
N VAL A 297 4.55 12.34 19.90
CA VAL A 297 3.45 11.42 20.22
C VAL A 297 2.32 12.16 20.95
N PRO A 298 1.05 11.99 20.54
CA PRO A 298 -0.09 12.59 21.25
C PRO A 298 -0.17 12.12 22.70
N ASN A 299 -0.51 13.03 23.63
CA ASN A 299 -0.65 12.67 25.04
C ASN A 299 -1.86 11.72 25.24
N PRO A 300 -1.66 10.50 25.79
CA PRO A 300 -2.74 9.53 26.01
C PRO A 300 -3.67 9.90 27.19
N GLY A 301 -3.42 11.01 27.87
CA GLY A 301 -4.21 11.52 29.00
C GLY A 301 -3.86 10.86 30.33
N THR A 302 -3.89 9.52 30.39
CA THR A 302 -3.42 8.75 31.57
C THR A 302 -2.10 8.07 31.24
N LEU A 303 -1.01 8.49 31.91
CA LEU A 303 0.30 7.90 31.71
C LEU A 303 0.44 6.61 32.53
N PRO A 304 0.79 5.47 31.91
CA PRO A 304 1.06 4.24 32.64
C PRO A 304 2.38 4.31 33.42
N ILE A 305 2.46 3.50 34.47
CA ILE A 305 3.69 3.27 35.24
C ILE A 305 4.52 2.17 34.58
N VAL A 306 5.82 2.37 34.41
CA VAL A 306 6.74 1.40 33.78
C VAL A 306 7.32 0.47 34.84
N LEU A 307 7.01 -0.83 34.77
CA LEU A 307 7.44 -1.82 35.76
C LEU A 307 8.06 -3.04 35.10
N LYS A 308 8.93 -3.74 35.83
CA LYS A 308 9.49 -5.02 35.39
C LYS A 308 9.73 -5.99 36.55
N PRO A 309 9.83 -7.30 36.27
CA PRO A 309 10.31 -8.27 37.24
C PRO A 309 11.67 -7.86 37.82
N ASN A 310 11.85 -8.04 39.14
CA ASN A 310 13.08 -7.71 39.86
C ASN A 310 13.57 -6.26 39.67
N LEU A 311 12.64 -5.30 39.52
CA LEU A 311 12.97 -3.88 39.43
C LEU A 311 13.67 -3.42 40.72
N LYS A 312 14.91 -2.92 40.57
CA LYS A 312 15.71 -2.33 41.65
C LYS A 312 15.92 -0.85 41.35
N ILE A 313 15.12 0.00 41.97
CA ILE A 313 15.17 1.45 41.73
C ILE A 313 14.73 2.22 42.96
N GLU A 314 15.36 3.36 43.22
CA GLU A 314 14.91 4.31 44.24
C GLU A 314 14.00 5.35 43.58
N ALA A 315 12.70 5.09 43.60
CA ALA A 315 11.70 5.94 42.96
C ALA A 315 10.43 6.04 43.82
N ASN A 316 9.73 7.17 43.72
CA ASN A 316 8.35 7.29 44.19
C ASN A 316 7.44 6.42 43.31
N TYR A 317 6.90 5.35 43.89
CA TYR A 317 5.99 4.45 43.20
C TYR A 317 4.59 5.06 43.05
N ILE A 318 3.96 5.46 44.16
CA ILE A 318 2.66 6.16 44.16
C ILE A 318 2.56 7.15 45.33
N ASN A 319 2.20 8.40 45.06
CA ASN A 319 1.82 9.41 46.06
C ASN A 319 2.77 9.52 47.27
N GLY A 320 4.09 9.53 47.01
CA GLY A 320 5.15 9.63 48.01
C GLY A 320 5.62 8.28 48.58
N GLN A 321 4.93 7.17 48.29
CA GLN A 321 5.36 5.84 48.70
C GLN A 321 6.49 5.34 47.81
N ARG A 322 7.62 4.95 48.42
CA ARG A 322 8.77 4.40 47.70
C ARG A 322 8.47 3.03 47.10
N TRP A 323 9.13 2.71 45.98
CA TRP A 323 9.14 1.38 45.39
C TRP A 323 9.71 0.35 46.37
N ASP A 324 9.02 -0.76 46.53
CA ASP A 324 9.50 -1.91 47.29
C ASP A 324 10.08 -2.94 46.33
N ASN A 325 11.40 -3.17 46.43
CA ASN A 325 12.14 -4.13 45.60
C ASN A 325 11.67 -5.58 45.77
N ALA A 326 10.90 -5.91 46.82
CA ALA A 326 10.27 -7.22 47.01
C ALA A 326 8.93 -7.37 46.26
N THR A 327 8.42 -6.31 45.62
CA THR A 327 7.15 -6.33 44.87
C THR A 327 7.27 -7.25 43.64
N THR A 328 6.44 -8.28 43.58
CA THR A 328 6.36 -9.19 42.43
C THR A 328 5.63 -8.52 41.27
N VAL A 329 6.31 -8.36 40.13
CA VAL A 329 5.74 -7.84 38.87
C VAL A 329 5.73 -8.96 37.84
N PRO A 330 4.63 -9.20 37.11
CA PRO A 330 4.59 -10.22 36.06
C PRO A 330 5.39 -9.80 34.81
N TRP A 331 5.82 -10.79 34.02
CA TRP A 331 6.48 -10.54 32.73
C TRP A 331 5.52 -9.97 31.68
N ALA A 332 4.26 -10.44 31.70
CA ALA A 332 3.17 -9.99 30.85
C ALA A 332 1.87 -10.02 31.68
N ASP A 333 0.99 -9.03 31.48
CA ASP A 333 -0.34 -9.00 32.08
C ASP A 333 -1.40 -9.11 30.96
N PRO A 334 -2.24 -10.15 30.97
CA PRO A 334 -3.22 -10.39 29.92
C PRO A 334 -4.40 -9.40 29.94
N LEU A 335 -4.56 -8.60 31.00
CA LEU A 335 -5.61 -7.60 31.09
C LEU A 335 -5.26 -6.36 30.25
N PRO A 336 -6.25 -5.71 29.61
CA PRO A 336 -6.08 -4.40 29.01
C PRO A 336 -5.53 -3.39 30.02
N LEU A 337 -4.71 -2.43 29.59
CA LEU A 337 -3.98 -1.50 30.46
C LEU A 337 -4.89 -0.82 31.49
N GLU A 338 -6.06 -0.35 31.06
CA GLU A 338 -7.05 0.31 31.91
C GLU A 338 -7.64 -0.59 33.00
N ASN A 339 -7.53 -1.91 32.85
CA ASN A 339 -8.08 -2.90 33.77
C ASN A 339 -7.08 -3.49 34.76
N ARG A 340 -5.81 -3.09 34.66
CA ARG A 340 -4.72 -3.63 35.48
C ARG A 340 -4.73 -3.09 36.90
N VAL A 341 -4.20 -3.89 37.83
CA VAL A 341 -4.03 -3.53 39.25
C VAL A 341 -2.54 -3.41 39.56
N LEU A 342 -2.14 -2.29 40.13
CA LEU A 342 -0.74 -2.00 40.44
C LEU A 342 -0.10 -3.10 41.32
N PRO A 343 1.02 -3.69 40.91
CA PRO A 343 1.73 -4.70 41.71
C PRO A 343 2.00 -4.24 43.14
N GLY A 344 1.76 -5.13 44.11
CA GLY A 344 1.93 -4.82 45.54
C GLY A 344 0.90 -3.84 46.13
N LYS A 345 -0.07 -3.40 45.32
CA LYS A 345 -1.13 -2.47 45.72
C LYS A 345 -2.51 -3.04 45.35
N LYS A 346 -3.57 -2.54 45.98
CA LYS A 346 -4.97 -2.90 45.65
C LYS A 346 -5.64 -1.84 44.76
N TYR A 347 -4.84 -1.09 44.00
CA TYR A 347 -5.29 0.05 43.21
C TYR A 347 -5.29 -0.29 41.71
N LYS A 348 -6.42 -0.03 41.05
CA LYS A 348 -6.58 -0.16 39.61
C LYS A 348 -5.94 1.06 38.91
N TYR A 349 -4.86 0.84 38.16
CA TYR A 349 -4.17 1.89 37.39
C TYR A 349 -3.27 1.24 36.31
N PRO A 350 -3.16 1.83 35.11
CA PRO A 350 -2.39 1.24 34.02
C PRO A 350 -0.89 1.19 34.33
N PHE A 351 -0.28 0.04 34.07
CA PHE A 351 1.17 -0.14 34.11
C PHE A 351 1.64 -1.00 32.94
N LEU A 352 2.84 -0.71 32.44
CA LEU A 352 3.50 -1.41 31.36
C LEU A 352 4.45 -2.47 31.92
N THR A 353 4.54 -3.62 31.26
CA THR A 353 5.52 -4.68 31.52
C THR A 353 6.39 -4.95 30.29
N ILE A 354 7.38 -5.83 30.44
CA ILE A 354 8.26 -6.27 29.34
C ILE A 354 7.44 -6.82 28.16
N GLY A 355 6.41 -7.63 28.44
CA GLY A 355 5.55 -8.24 27.44
C GLY A 355 4.63 -7.29 26.68
N ASP A 356 4.52 -6.01 27.07
CA ASP A 356 3.76 -5.01 26.31
C ASP A 356 4.57 -4.44 25.14
N PHE A 357 5.91 -4.45 25.24
CA PHE A 357 6.80 -3.86 24.24
C PHE A 357 7.69 -4.87 23.51
N LEU A 358 8.14 -5.94 24.16
CA LEU A 358 8.96 -6.96 23.52
C LEU A 358 8.10 -8.16 23.09
N GLU A 359 8.29 -8.62 21.87
CA GLU A 359 7.70 -9.86 21.36
C GLU A 359 8.30 -11.07 22.05
N GLU A 360 7.50 -12.13 22.19
CA GLU A 360 7.98 -13.39 22.77
C GLU A 360 8.88 -14.19 21.83
N TYR A 361 8.81 -13.86 20.54
CA TYR A 361 9.55 -14.50 19.47
C TYR A 361 10.52 -13.51 18.82
N LEU A 362 11.69 -14.00 18.43
CA LEU A 362 12.65 -13.29 17.60
C LEU A 362 12.71 -13.98 16.23
N VAL A 363 12.40 -13.24 15.17
CA VAL A 363 12.43 -13.79 13.81
C VAL A 363 13.85 -13.73 13.24
N GLU A 364 14.37 -14.88 12.84
CA GLU A 364 15.68 -15.07 12.18
C GLU A 364 15.48 -15.31 10.68
N LEU A 365 16.16 -14.53 9.85
CA LEU A 365 16.19 -14.63 8.39
C LEU A 365 17.40 -15.47 7.92
N PRO A 366 17.36 -16.06 6.72
CA PRO A 366 18.47 -16.86 6.19
C PRO A 366 19.65 -16.02 5.67
N TYR A 367 19.57 -14.70 5.76
CA TYR A 367 20.56 -13.73 5.30
C TYR A 367 20.72 -12.58 6.29
N GLU A 368 21.76 -11.78 6.11
CA GLU A 368 22.00 -10.58 6.90
C GLU A 368 21.06 -9.45 6.47
N VAL A 369 20.44 -8.75 7.41
CA VAL A 369 19.58 -7.59 7.15
C VAL A 369 20.43 -6.40 6.70
N ASN A 370 19.95 -5.64 5.70
CA ASN A 370 20.60 -4.44 5.22
C ASN A 370 20.47 -3.28 6.23
N THR A 371 21.39 -3.21 7.19
CA THR A 371 21.37 -2.22 8.28
C THR A 371 21.60 -0.79 7.80
N ASP A 372 22.14 -0.58 6.59
CA ASP A 372 22.25 0.75 5.96
C ASP A 372 20.89 1.27 5.48
N ARG A 373 19.96 0.36 5.15
CA ARG A 373 18.63 0.69 4.62
C ARG A 373 17.48 0.41 5.59
N PHE A 374 17.70 -0.38 6.63
CA PHE A 374 16.67 -0.71 7.64
C PHE A 374 17.19 -0.46 9.05
N GLN A 375 16.30 -0.02 9.93
CA GLN A 375 16.62 0.25 11.32
C GLN A 375 16.64 -1.03 12.15
N VAL A 376 17.72 -1.22 12.91
CA VAL A 376 17.96 -2.42 13.73
C VAL A 376 18.34 -2.10 15.17
N GLY A 377 18.41 -0.83 15.55
CA GLY A 377 18.94 -0.39 16.85
C GLY A 377 20.46 -0.52 16.92
N GLN A 378 21.01 -0.69 18.14
CA GLN A 378 22.43 -0.90 18.38
C GLN A 378 22.76 -2.40 18.43
N ILE A 379 23.91 -2.80 17.87
CA ILE A 379 24.35 -4.21 17.85
C ILE A 379 25.68 -4.32 18.59
N ALA A 380 25.75 -5.24 19.56
CA ALA A 380 26.95 -5.61 20.29
C ALA A 380 27.18 -7.13 20.18
N TYR A 381 28.45 -7.55 20.09
CA TYR A 381 28.84 -8.95 20.02
C TYR A 381 29.64 -9.34 21.27
N SER A 382 29.26 -10.44 21.93
CA SER A 382 30.04 -11.03 23.03
C SER A 382 31.39 -11.57 22.52
N TYR A 383 32.39 -11.61 23.40
CA TYR A 383 33.72 -12.14 23.09
C TYR A 383 33.66 -13.57 22.52
N GLY A 384 34.18 -13.78 21.31
CA GLY A 384 34.18 -15.08 20.63
C GLY A 384 32.91 -15.42 19.83
N ALA A 385 31.87 -14.57 19.88
CA ALA A 385 30.70 -14.67 18.99
C ALA A 385 31.01 -14.09 17.59
N ASP A 386 31.82 -13.04 17.54
CA ASP A 386 32.34 -12.38 16.33
C ASP A 386 33.06 -13.34 15.36
N THR A 387 33.91 -14.22 15.89
CA THR A 387 34.72 -15.19 15.12
C THR A 387 33.92 -16.36 14.56
N ARG A 388 32.79 -16.74 15.18
CA ARG A 388 31.92 -17.84 14.72
C ARG A 388 30.73 -17.39 13.87
N VAL A 389 30.18 -16.19 14.11
CA VAL A 389 28.93 -15.71 13.47
C VAL A 389 29.19 -14.85 12.22
N LYS A 390 30.46 -14.65 11.81
CA LYS A 390 30.85 -13.85 10.63
C LYS A 390 30.12 -12.48 10.59
N HIS A 391 30.07 -11.72 11.68
CA HIS A 391 29.44 -10.37 11.75
C HIS A 391 28.04 -10.23 11.10
N LYS A 392 27.24 -11.29 10.98
CA LYS A 392 25.91 -11.19 10.35
C LYS A 392 24.86 -10.80 11.39
N PHE A 393 23.95 -9.91 11.02
CA PHE A 393 22.74 -9.59 11.79
C PHE A 393 21.48 -10.05 11.03
N PRO A 394 20.97 -11.26 11.27
CA PRO A 394 19.84 -11.83 10.53
C PRO A 394 18.47 -11.65 11.22
N TYR A 395 18.30 -10.69 12.14
CA TYR A 395 17.10 -10.64 12.98
C TYR A 395 16.18 -9.47 12.63
N LEU A 396 14.86 -9.72 12.70
CA LEU A 396 13.86 -8.64 12.73
C LEU A 396 13.66 -8.10 14.14
N LEU A 397 13.13 -6.88 14.26
CA LEU A 397 12.93 -6.25 15.56
C LEU A 397 11.77 -6.92 16.32
N PRO A 398 11.98 -7.44 17.55
CA PRO A 398 10.92 -8.04 18.35
C PRO A 398 10.16 -6.98 19.15
N ILE A 399 9.65 -5.94 18.46
CA ILE A 399 8.97 -4.80 19.09
C ILE A 399 7.49 -4.85 18.78
N LYS A 400 6.66 -4.81 19.83
CA LYS A 400 5.20 -4.72 19.75
C LYS A 400 4.76 -3.31 19.41
N ARG A 401 3.65 -3.22 18.69
CA ARG A 401 3.04 -1.95 18.26
C ARG A 401 2.78 -0.97 19.41
N THR A 402 2.44 -1.46 20.60
CA THR A 402 2.20 -0.66 21.81
C THR A 402 3.37 0.27 22.15
N PHE A 403 4.60 -0.06 21.73
CA PHE A 403 5.75 0.85 21.85
C PHE A 403 5.48 2.21 21.18
N PHE A 404 4.86 2.20 20.01
CA PHE A 404 4.57 3.41 19.22
C PHE A 404 3.38 4.23 19.74
N ASP A 405 2.70 3.77 20.80
CA ASP A 405 1.73 4.58 21.54
C ASP A 405 2.42 5.64 22.42
N TYR A 406 3.73 5.47 22.69
CA TYR A 406 4.52 6.33 23.58
C TYR A 406 5.81 6.85 22.94
N PHE A 407 6.33 6.17 21.93
CA PHE A 407 7.62 6.46 21.30
C PHE A 407 7.50 6.57 19.77
N GLU A 408 8.50 7.19 19.14
CA GLU A 408 8.63 7.31 17.69
C GLU A 408 9.59 6.25 17.15
N VAL A 409 9.52 5.99 15.84
CA VAL A 409 10.42 5.05 15.15
C VAL A 409 11.90 5.39 15.35
N ARG A 410 12.24 6.68 15.40
CA ARG A 410 13.61 7.17 15.63
C ARG A 410 14.18 6.73 16.98
N ASP A 411 13.32 6.56 18.00
CA ASP A 411 13.75 6.24 19.37
C ASP A 411 14.31 4.82 19.47
N LEU A 412 13.93 3.92 18.55
CA LEU A 412 14.52 2.60 18.44
C LEU A 412 16.04 2.64 18.23
N TYR A 413 16.59 3.72 17.65
CA TYR A 413 18.04 3.84 17.45
C TYR A 413 18.79 3.90 18.78
N GLU A 414 18.25 4.65 19.75
CA GLU A 414 18.91 4.92 21.02
C GLU A 414 18.50 3.93 22.10
N PHE A 415 17.25 3.44 22.04
CA PHE A 415 16.66 2.67 23.13
C PHE A 415 16.80 1.17 22.94
N LEU A 416 16.95 0.67 21.70
CA LEU A 416 17.03 -0.75 21.41
C LEU A 416 18.47 -1.22 21.21
N THR A 417 18.87 -2.27 21.93
CA THR A 417 20.19 -2.89 21.81
C THR A 417 20.06 -4.40 21.70
N PHE A 418 20.71 -4.98 20.71
CA PHE A 418 20.94 -6.41 20.56
C PHE A 418 22.34 -6.77 21.06
N THR A 419 22.43 -7.77 21.93
CA THR A 419 23.68 -8.42 22.31
C THR A 419 23.67 -9.84 21.77
N ILE A 420 24.51 -10.10 20.76
CA ILE A 420 24.63 -11.40 20.11
C ILE A 420 25.64 -12.24 20.87
N ASP A 421 25.18 -13.34 21.45
CA ASP A 421 26.00 -14.33 22.15
C ASP A 421 26.06 -15.64 21.35
N ILE A 422 26.90 -16.59 21.77
CA ILE A 422 27.08 -17.88 21.10
C ILE A 422 25.79 -18.73 21.17
N ASN A 423 25.08 -18.66 22.29
CA ASN A 423 23.94 -19.54 22.57
C ASN A 423 22.57 -18.84 22.53
N HIS A 424 22.54 -17.51 22.53
CA HIS A 424 21.31 -16.74 22.61
C HIS A 424 21.49 -15.31 22.11
N VAL A 425 20.38 -14.63 21.87
CA VAL A 425 20.36 -13.19 21.56
C VAL A 425 19.66 -12.47 22.70
N LYS A 426 20.35 -11.54 23.36
CA LYS A 426 19.73 -10.68 24.38
C LYS A 426 19.28 -9.37 23.74
N VAL A 427 18.02 -9.02 23.92
CA VAL A 427 17.45 -7.74 23.49
C VAL A 427 17.16 -6.89 24.72
N SER A 428 17.66 -5.66 24.70
CA SER A 428 17.50 -4.66 25.75
C SER A 428 16.80 -3.43 25.18
N LEU A 429 15.72 -3.00 25.82
CA LEU A 429 14.96 -1.81 25.46
C LEU A 429 14.89 -0.84 26.65
N LYS A 430 15.48 0.35 26.51
CA LYS A 430 15.49 1.39 27.56
C LYS A 430 14.21 2.22 27.50
N ILE A 431 13.42 2.19 28.57
CA ILE A 431 12.17 2.96 28.66
C ILE A 431 12.38 4.19 29.56
N PRO A 432 12.33 5.42 29.02
CA PRO A 432 12.48 6.63 29.84
C PRO A 432 11.27 6.85 30.75
N VAL A 433 11.53 7.28 31.99
CA VAL A 433 10.50 7.63 32.99
C VAL A 433 10.64 9.08 33.49
N GLN A 434 9.60 9.63 34.12
CA GLN A 434 9.53 11.05 34.50
C GLN A 434 10.69 11.54 35.39
N ASN A 435 11.26 10.70 36.25
CA ASN A 435 12.40 11.07 37.10
C ASN A 435 13.75 11.22 36.35
N GLY A 436 13.73 11.26 35.01
CA GLY A 436 14.94 11.36 34.19
C GLY A 436 15.78 10.08 34.13
N GLN A 437 15.31 8.99 34.74
CA GLN A 437 15.92 7.67 34.73
C GLN A 437 15.35 6.80 33.59
N PHE A 438 15.91 5.60 33.42
CA PHE A 438 15.42 4.58 32.49
C PHE A 438 15.11 3.28 33.22
N VAL A 439 14.02 2.63 32.84
CA VAL A 439 13.76 1.22 33.18
C VAL A 439 14.14 0.38 31.97
N THR A 440 15.15 -0.48 32.10
CA THR A 440 15.58 -1.37 31.01
C THR A 440 14.78 -2.65 31.02
N TYR A 441 13.99 -2.86 29.96
CA TYR A 441 13.36 -4.14 29.64
C TYR A 441 14.36 -5.04 28.93
N GLU A 442 14.50 -6.29 29.37
CA GLU A 442 15.46 -7.23 28.80
C GLU A 442 14.80 -8.59 28.58
N ARG A 443 15.06 -9.20 27.43
CA ARG A 443 14.65 -10.58 27.11
C ARG A 443 15.75 -11.29 26.34
N SER A 444 16.05 -12.53 26.73
CA SER A 444 16.99 -13.40 26.03
C SER A 444 16.23 -14.43 25.19
N TYR A 445 16.59 -14.54 23.91
CA TYR A 445 15.96 -15.43 22.93
C TYR A 445 16.87 -16.61 22.62
N TYR A 446 16.31 -17.82 22.69
CA TYR A 446 17.00 -19.10 22.48
C TYR A 446 16.30 -19.90 21.39
N GLN A 447 17.01 -20.84 20.74
CA GLN A 447 16.36 -21.77 19.81
C GLN A 447 15.34 -22.67 20.51
N ASN A 448 15.66 -23.12 21.73
CA ASN A 448 14.79 -23.96 22.56
C ASN A 448 14.77 -23.39 23.99
N PRO A 449 13.95 -22.35 24.27
CA PRO A 449 13.90 -21.77 25.61
C PRO A 449 13.30 -22.74 26.62
N GLN A 450 13.84 -22.73 27.84
CA GLN A 450 13.26 -23.41 29.00
C GLN A 450 12.71 -22.38 29.97
N ASN A 451 11.38 -22.27 30.00
CA ASN A 451 10.62 -21.37 30.87
C ASN A 451 10.00 -22.15 32.04
N VAL A 452 9.92 -21.49 33.20
CA VAL A 452 9.23 -22.03 34.37
C VAL A 452 7.71 -21.94 34.18
N LYS A 453 6.95 -22.80 34.84
CA LYS A 453 5.48 -22.78 34.80
C LYS A 453 4.91 -22.12 36.04
N ASP A 454 3.81 -21.40 35.87
CA ASP A 454 3.02 -20.86 36.97
C ASP A 454 2.22 -21.95 37.69
N GLU A 455 1.47 -21.56 38.72
CA GLU A 455 0.63 -22.46 39.53
C GLU A 455 -0.50 -23.14 38.74
N PHE A 456 -0.83 -22.63 37.54
CA PHE A 456 -1.82 -23.18 36.62
C PHE A 456 -1.18 -24.01 35.49
N GLY A 457 0.13 -24.22 35.52
CA GLY A 457 0.88 -24.99 34.53
C GLY A 457 1.17 -24.23 33.22
N ARG A 458 0.94 -22.91 33.17
CA ARG A 458 1.24 -22.06 32.01
C ARG A 458 2.68 -21.59 32.07
N GLU A 459 3.37 -21.56 30.94
CA GLU A 459 4.75 -21.08 30.91
C GLU A 459 4.81 -19.57 31.15
N ILE A 460 5.72 -19.15 32.02
CA ILE A 460 6.05 -17.75 32.25
C ILE A 460 7.04 -17.35 31.15
N PRO A 461 6.70 -16.42 30.25
CA PRO A 461 7.50 -16.12 29.07
C PRO A 461 8.70 -15.21 29.41
N GLU A 462 9.57 -15.67 30.31
CA GLU A 462 10.83 -15.00 30.68
C GLU A 462 11.83 -15.03 29.52
N LYS A 463 12.05 -16.21 28.94
CA LYS A 463 12.91 -16.42 27.77
C LYS A 463 12.07 -16.46 26.51
N GLY A 464 12.53 -15.78 25.47
CA GLY A 464 11.91 -15.82 24.15
C GLY A 464 12.44 -16.97 23.29
N ALA A 465 11.71 -17.27 22.21
CA ALA A 465 12.10 -18.29 21.23
C ALA A 465 12.58 -17.65 19.91
N ILE A 466 13.61 -18.21 19.28
CA ILE A 466 14.04 -17.82 17.94
C ILE A 466 13.28 -18.68 16.92
N ILE A 467 12.61 -18.04 15.96
CA ILE A 467 11.88 -18.69 14.87
C ILE A 467 12.50 -18.29 13.54
N ARG A 468 12.74 -19.27 12.67
CA ARG A 468 13.29 -19.03 11.33
C ARG A 468 12.19 -18.73 10.32
N ALA A 469 12.44 -17.74 9.48
CA ALA A 469 11.58 -17.40 8.35
C ALA A 469 12.38 -17.29 7.05
N LYS A 470 12.13 -18.19 6.08
CA LYS A 470 12.77 -18.17 4.76
C LYS A 470 12.01 -17.24 3.82
N VAL A 471 12.07 -15.94 4.11
CA VAL A 471 11.40 -14.92 3.32
C VAL A 471 12.36 -13.90 2.72
N GLY A 472 12.08 -13.47 1.49
CA GLY A 472 12.73 -12.32 0.85
C GLY A 472 11.75 -11.15 0.75
N LEU A 473 12.23 -9.93 0.94
CA LEU A 473 11.39 -8.73 0.82
C LEU A 473 12.08 -7.65 -0.01
N GLY A 474 11.32 -6.98 -0.88
CA GLY A 474 11.77 -5.83 -1.68
C GLY A 474 10.75 -4.70 -1.70
N ILE A 475 11.21 -3.44 -1.64
CA ILE A 475 10.36 -2.24 -1.59
C ILE A 475 10.69 -1.32 -2.77
N PHE A 476 9.65 -0.87 -3.49
CA PHE A 476 9.72 0.02 -4.66
C PHE A 476 8.63 1.11 -4.61
N PRO A 477 8.96 2.41 -4.75
CA PRO A 477 10.30 2.98 -4.64
C PRO A 477 10.77 3.02 -3.17
N PHE A 478 12.07 3.18 -2.94
CA PHE A 478 12.66 3.33 -1.60
C PHE A 478 12.96 4.79 -1.19
N TYR A 479 11.96 5.68 -1.30
CA TYR A 479 12.06 7.06 -0.82
C TYR A 479 10.69 7.62 -0.40
N LYS A 480 10.67 8.74 0.32
CA LYS A 480 9.43 9.52 0.56
C LYS A 480 9.68 11.02 0.35
N MET A 481 8.69 11.69 -0.22
CA MET A 481 8.64 13.14 -0.38
C MET A 481 8.09 13.78 0.91
N ARG A 482 8.82 14.74 1.49
CA ARG A 482 8.40 15.41 2.74
C ARG A 482 7.33 16.46 2.50
N ASN A 483 7.61 17.40 1.60
CA ASN A 483 6.78 18.58 1.36
C ASN A 483 5.92 18.49 0.09
N GLN A 484 5.89 17.31 -0.55
CA GLN A 484 5.03 17.02 -1.70
C GLN A 484 4.34 15.65 -1.56
N PRO A 485 3.48 15.46 -0.54
CA PRO A 485 2.90 14.16 -0.21
C PRO A 485 2.05 13.56 -1.34
N GLN A 486 1.58 14.36 -2.31
CA GLN A 486 0.89 13.88 -3.51
C GLN A 486 1.74 12.93 -4.38
N HIS A 487 3.07 12.95 -4.23
CA HIS A 487 3.99 12.04 -4.92
C HIS A 487 4.38 10.82 -4.07
N ASN A 488 3.86 10.69 -2.84
CA ASN A 488 3.90 9.45 -2.05
C ASN A 488 2.66 8.60 -2.38
N ASP A 489 2.38 8.44 -3.66
CA ASP A 489 1.11 7.91 -4.18
C ASP A 489 1.11 6.41 -4.41
N LEU A 490 2.27 5.78 -4.60
CA LEU A 490 2.40 4.34 -4.82
C LEU A 490 3.69 3.78 -4.20
N TYR A 491 3.54 2.72 -3.40
CA TYR A 491 4.61 1.83 -2.98
C TYR A 491 4.21 0.38 -3.23
N LYS A 492 5.07 -0.37 -3.91
CA LYS A 492 4.95 -1.81 -4.15
C LYS A 492 5.96 -2.55 -3.29
N ILE A 493 5.50 -3.61 -2.62
CA ILE A 493 6.32 -4.44 -1.75
C ILE A 493 6.18 -5.88 -2.21
N MET A 494 7.30 -6.50 -2.58
CA MET A 494 7.40 -7.90 -2.92
C MET A 494 7.74 -8.70 -1.67
N LEU A 495 7.00 -9.77 -1.40
CA LEU A 495 7.28 -10.79 -0.40
C LEU A 495 7.44 -12.14 -1.09
N VAL A 496 8.59 -12.78 -0.95
CA VAL A 496 8.88 -14.12 -1.44
C VAL A 496 8.93 -15.07 -0.25
N ASP A 497 8.24 -16.20 -0.33
CA ASP A 497 8.13 -17.21 0.71
C ASP A 497 8.68 -18.55 0.21
N ASP A 498 9.85 -18.96 0.71
CA ASP A 498 10.54 -20.22 0.39
C ASP A 498 10.48 -21.22 1.56
N ASP A 499 9.57 -21.04 2.52
CA ASP A 499 9.31 -22.05 3.55
C ASP A 499 8.40 -23.16 3.00
N THR A 500 9.02 -24.06 2.23
CA THR A 500 8.38 -25.16 1.51
C THR A 500 8.21 -26.44 2.35
N ALA A 501 8.57 -26.40 3.64
CA ALA A 501 8.41 -27.53 4.55
C ALA A 501 6.94 -27.99 4.62
N PRO A 502 6.63 -29.30 4.76
CA PRO A 502 5.25 -29.80 4.73
C PRO A 502 4.29 -29.14 5.74
N SER A 503 4.78 -28.69 6.89
CA SER A 503 4.00 -27.99 7.92
C SER A 503 3.68 -26.52 7.59
N LEU A 504 4.38 -25.95 6.60
CA LEU A 504 4.32 -24.53 6.23
C LEU A 504 3.91 -24.30 4.78
N VAL A 505 3.91 -25.32 3.91
CA VAL A 505 3.59 -25.18 2.48
C VAL A 505 2.20 -24.58 2.23
N ASN A 506 1.21 -24.94 3.04
CA ASN A 506 -0.17 -24.44 2.96
C ASN A 506 -0.45 -23.23 3.87
N LYS A 507 0.60 -22.59 4.40
CA LYS A 507 0.51 -21.39 5.22
C LYS A 507 1.37 -20.30 4.61
N SER A 508 0.94 -19.05 4.77
CA SER A 508 1.61 -17.90 4.15
C SER A 508 1.98 -16.88 5.20
N TYR A 509 3.12 -16.22 4.98
CA TYR A 509 3.44 -14.98 5.66
C TYR A 509 2.52 -13.85 5.21
N ASP A 510 2.36 -12.85 6.07
CA ASP A 510 1.60 -11.64 5.75
C ASP A 510 2.35 -10.37 6.19
N LEU A 511 2.07 -9.25 5.53
CA LEU A 511 2.62 -7.93 5.86
C LEU A 511 1.51 -6.97 6.27
N ARG A 512 1.74 -6.23 7.36
CA ARG A 512 0.84 -5.17 7.83
C ARG A 512 1.58 -3.85 7.90
N PHE A 513 1.07 -2.84 7.20
CA PHE A 513 1.70 -1.53 7.04
C PHE A 513 1.07 -0.52 8.00
N TYR A 514 1.89 0.36 8.56
CA TYR A 514 1.45 1.35 9.52
C TYR A 514 2.02 2.74 9.21
N VAL A 515 1.21 3.78 9.45
CA VAL A 515 1.62 5.18 9.37
C VAL A 515 1.05 5.94 10.56
N GLY A 516 1.89 6.65 11.31
CA GLY A 516 1.52 7.27 12.58
C GLY A 516 0.93 6.25 13.57
N ASN A 517 1.46 5.02 13.60
CA ASN A 517 0.97 3.89 14.40
C ASN A 517 -0.47 3.40 14.06
N HIS A 518 -1.07 3.91 13.00
CA HIS A 518 -2.36 3.44 12.50
C HIS A 518 -2.16 2.46 11.34
N ARG A 519 -2.88 1.34 11.38
CA ARG A 519 -2.82 0.34 10.31
C ARG A 519 -3.43 0.91 9.03
N ILE A 520 -2.75 0.68 7.91
CA ILE A 520 -3.29 0.99 6.59
C ILE A 520 -4.13 -0.23 6.16
N GLU A 521 -5.43 -0.04 6.05
CA GLU A 521 -6.39 -1.09 5.68
C GLU A 521 -6.59 -1.17 4.15
N GLY A 522 -7.14 -2.29 3.65
CA GLY A 522 -7.29 -2.53 2.22
C GLY A 522 -8.49 -1.85 1.53
N GLN A 523 -9.50 -1.39 2.28
CA GLN A 523 -10.73 -0.79 1.74
C GLN A 523 -11.22 0.40 2.60
N GLY A 524 -11.91 1.36 1.97
CA GLY A 524 -12.73 2.36 2.67
C GLY A 524 -12.03 3.62 3.20
N GLY A 525 -10.80 3.93 2.78
CA GLY A 525 -10.04 5.11 3.26
C GLY A 525 -9.34 5.92 2.16
N SER A 526 -8.84 7.11 2.51
CA SER A 526 -7.98 7.97 1.65
C SER A 526 -6.58 7.42 1.41
N ARG A 527 -6.22 6.34 2.11
CA ARG A 527 -4.98 5.57 2.03
C ARG A 527 -5.38 4.09 2.02
N SER A 528 -4.68 3.26 1.27
CA SER A 528 -4.98 1.84 1.21
C SER A 528 -3.74 0.97 1.08
N ALA A 529 -3.81 -0.26 1.57
CA ALA A 529 -2.82 -1.30 1.39
C ALA A 529 -3.50 -2.58 0.88
N THR A 530 -3.33 -2.91 -0.40
CA THR A 530 -3.94 -4.10 -1.00
C THR A 530 -2.92 -5.23 -1.15
N ARG A 531 -3.39 -6.48 -1.15
CA ARG A 531 -2.58 -7.69 -1.26
C ARG A 531 -2.97 -8.45 -2.53
N THR A 532 -1.98 -8.96 -3.25
CA THR A 532 -2.15 -9.82 -4.43
C THR A 532 -1.16 -10.98 -4.35
N GLU A 533 -1.67 -12.20 -4.21
CA GLU A 533 -0.84 -13.40 -4.40
C GLU A 533 -0.62 -13.59 -5.90
N ARG A 534 0.64 -13.79 -6.31
CA ARG A 534 1.00 -13.90 -7.73
C ARG A 534 1.44 -15.30 -8.10
N THR A 535 2.39 -15.84 -7.33
CA THR A 535 2.85 -17.23 -7.49
C THR A 535 2.56 -18.00 -6.21
N SER A 536 1.76 -19.06 -6.31
CA SER A 536 1.46 -19.90 -5.15
C SER A 536 2.66 -20.77 -4.77
N LYS A 537 2.92 -20.84 -3.46
CA LYS A 537 3.98 -21.68 -2.88
C LYS A 537 3.67 -23.16 -3.07
N THR A 538 4.70 -23.96 -3.36
CA THR A 538 4.60 -25.42 -3.51
C THR A 538 5.65 -26.13 -2.65
N SER A 539 5.64 -27.46 -2.62
CA SER A 539 6.63 -28.26 -1.87
C SER A 539 8.06 -28.16 -2.44
N VAL A 540 8.23 -27.65 -3.66
CA VAL A 540 9.51 -27.56 -4.37
C VAL A 540 9.83 -26.16 -4.90
N GLY A 541 8.94 -25.18 -4.69
CA GLY A 541 9.10 -23.84 -5.24
C GLY A 541 8.50 -22.76 -4.34
N ALA A 542 9.24 -21.65 -4.21
CA ALA A 542 8.84 -20.47 -3.46
C ALA A 542 7.58 -19.82 -4.03
N GLY A 543 6.75 -19.24 -3.16
CA GLY A 543 5.62 -18.40 -3.54
C GLY A 543 5.97 -16.90 -3.50
N SER A 544 5.14 -16.08 -4.14
CA SER A 544 5.27 -14.63 -4.17
C SER A 544 3.94 -13.94 -3.86
N THR A 545 4.01 -12.88 -3.08
CA THR A 545 2.89 -12.00 -2.74
C THR A 545 3.34 -10.55 -2.88
N TYR A 546 2.49 -9.73 -3.49
CA TYR A 546 2.72 -8.32 -3.71
C TYR A 546 1.74 -7.49 -2.90
N TYR A 547 2.25 -6.43 -2.29
CA TYR A 547 1.45 -5.46 -1.57
C TYR A 547 1.56 -4.11 -2.26
N GLU A 548 0.44 -3.40 -2.34
CA GLU A 548 0.35 -2.07 -2.94
C GLU A 548 -0.18 -1.09 -1.90
N VAL A 549 0.68 -0.16 -1.45
CA VAL A 549 0.31 0.94 -0.57
C VAL A 549 0.09 2.19 -1.43
N LYS A 550 -1.11 2.77 -1.37
CA LYS A 550 -1.53 3.93 -2.16
C LYS A 550 -1.78 5.17 -1.31
N HIS A 551 -1.49 6.33 -1.88
CA HIS A 551 -1.75 7.67 -1.34
C HIS A 551 -1.06 7.99 0.00
N THR A 552 -0.09 7.18 0.42
CA THR A 552 0.76 7.42 1.58
C THR A 552 2.02 6.57 1.52
N HIS A 553 3.05 6.99 2.26
CA HIS A 553 4.12 6.09 2.70
C HIS A 553 3.69 5.34 3.97
N PHE A 554 4.55 4.45 4.47
CA PHE A 554 4.42 3.77 5.76
C PHE A 554 5.67 3.99 6.61
N ASP A 555 5.53 3.98 7.93
CA ASP A 555 6.63 4.16 8.88
C ASP A 555 7.32 2.83 9.22
N TYR A 556 6.55 1.75 9.30
CA TYR A 556 7.05 0.40 9.56
C TYR A 556 6.08 -0.67 9.04
N VAL A 557 6.58 -1.91 8.99
CA VAL A 557 5.85 -3.10 8.54
C VAL A 557 5.98 -4.20 9.59
N GLU A 558 4.87 -4.84 9.97
CA GLU A 558 4.90 -6.09 10.72
C GLU A 558 4.88 -7.27 9.73
N LEU A 559 5.88 -8.15 9.81
CA LEU A 559 5.85 -9.49 9.23
C LEU A 559 5.10 -10.41 10.20
N VAL A 560 4.01 -11.03 9.74
CA VAL A 560 3.24 -12.01 10.51
C VAL A 560 3.63 -13.41 10.01
N CYS A 561 4.13 -14.24 10.93
CA CYS A 561 4.67 -15.55 10.60
C CYS A 561 3.61 -16.66 10.76
N PRO A 562 3.52 -17.64 9.84
CA PRO A 562 2.52 -18.73 9.90
C PRO A 562 2.75 -19.79 11.00
N GLN A 563 3.92 -19.77 11.65
CA GLN A 563 4.33 -20.70 12.70
C GLN A 563 3.53 -20.53 14.02
N GLY A 564 2.68 -19.51 14.13
CA GLY A 564 1.72 -19.29 15.23
C GLY A 564 0.99 -17.96 15.08
N GLN A 565 -0.24 -17.81 15.60
CA GLN A 565 -1.06 -16.59 15.40
C GLN A 565 -0.45 -15.30 15.95
N GLU A 566 0.60 -15.39 16.79
CA GLU A 566 1.22 -14.27 17.49
C GLU A 566 2.69 -14.03 17.13
N VAL A 567 3.30 -14.82 16.24
CA VAL A 567 4.71 -14.64 15.87
C VAL A 567 4.83 -13.48 14.88
N LYS A 568 5.46 -12.39 15.31
CA LYS A 568 5.67 -11.19 14.49
C LYS A 568 7.10 -10.70 14.56
N GLY A 569 7.54 -10.07 13.47
CA GLY A 569 8.79 -9.33 13.41
C GLY A 569 8.59 -7.98 12.75
N LEU A 570 9.18 -6.93 13.32
CA LEU A 570 9.03 -5.57 12.83
C LEU A 570 10.18 -5.19 11.87
N ILE A 571 9.81 -4.60 10.73
CA ILE A 571 10.72 -4.08 9.71
C ILE A 571 10.50 -2.57 9.62
N VAL A 572 11.59 -1.82 9.76
CA VAL A 572 11.55 -0.35 9.78
C VAL A 572 12.47 0.20 8.68
N PRO A 573 11.92 0.70 7.56
CA PRO A 573 12.74 1.28 6.49
C PRO A 573 13.38 2.61 6.93
N LYS A 574 14.66 2.80 6.59
CA LYS A 574 15.34 4.10 6.64
C LYS A 574 15.09 4.81 5.30
N TRP A 575 13.91 5.43 5.17
CA TRP A 575 13.53 6.10 3.93
C TRP A 575 14.57 7.14 3.49
N THR A 576 14.88 7.15 2.20
CA THR A 576 15.50 8.32 1.57
C THR A 576 14.47 9.45 1.60
N GLU A 577 14.69 10.50 2.38
CA GLU A 577 13.80 11.65 2.45
C GLU A 577 14.16 12.66 1.37
N LEU A 578 13.20 12.98 0.52
CA LEU A 578 13.36 13.89 -0.60
C LEU A 578 12.45 15.11 -0.45
N ASP A 579 12.90 16.21 -1.03
CA ASP A 579 12.11 17.41 -1.28
C ASP A 579 11.98 17.64 -2.80
N ARG A 580 11.21 18.67 -3.17
CA ARG A 580 11.11 19.08 -4.56
C ARG A 580 12.49 19.39 -5.12
N GLY A 581 12.84 18.75 -6.23
CA GLY A 581 14.12 18.98 -6.90
C GLY A 581 14.23 20.35 -7.56
N THR A 582 15.36 20.59 -8.23
CA THR A 582 15.67 21.87 -8.89
C THR A 582 15.98 21.72 -10.38
N GLN A 583 16.13 20.50 -10.90
CA GLN A 583 16.51 20.24 -12.29
C GLN A 583 15.31 19.84 -13.15
N ASN A 584 15.26 20.33 -14.39
CA ASN A 584 14.29 19.86 -15.38
C ASN A 584 14.89 18.69 -16.15
N PHE A 585 14.09 17.65 -16.36
CA PHE A 585 14.48 16.49 -17.14
C PHE A 585 13.70 16.42 -18.45
N THR A 586 14.34 15.97 -19.52
CA THR A 586 13.68 15.52 -20.75
C THR A 586 13.97 14.05 -20.96
N PHE A 587 12.93 13.24 -21.08
CA PHE A 587 13.01 11.83 -21.43
C PHE A 587 12.41 11.58 -22.81
N SER A 588 13.02 10.66 -23.55
CA SER A 588 12.49 10.13 -24.80
C SER A 588 12.35 8.62 -24.71
N VAL A 589 11.21 8.09 -25.14
CA VAL A 589 10.92 6.66 -25.15
C VAL A 589 10.69 6.17 -26.58
N ASP A 590 11.60 5.36 -27.10
CA ASP A 590 11.42 4.60 -28.34
C ASP A 590 10.79 3.24 -28.01
N PHE A 591 9.45 3.21 -28.03
CA PHE A 591 8.65 2.00 -27.91
C PHE A 591 8.61 1.26 -29.25
N GLY A 592 9.60 0.39 -29.48
CA GLY A 592 9.73 -0.39 -30.71
C GLY A 592 8.94 -1.70 -30.68
N THR A 593 8.74 -2.30 -31.86
CA THR A 593 8.09 -3.64 -32.00
C THR A 593 8.84 -4.72 -31.23
N THR A 594 10.17 -4.74 -31.36
CA THR A 594 11.05 -5.76 -30.78
C THR A 594 11.66 -5.31 -29.46
N ASN A 595 12.19 -4.08 -29.41
CA ASN A 595 12.92 -3.56 -28.26
C ASN A 595 12.53 -2.12 -27.97
N THR A 596 12.52 -1.75 -26.69
CA THR A 596 12.28 -0.41 -26.19
C THR A 596 13.58 0.21 -25.68
N HIS A 597 13.82 1.48 -26.01
CA HIS A 597 14.96 2.25 -25.49
C HIS A 597 14.50 3.54 -24.82
N VAL A 598 15.17 3.94 -23.74
CA VAL A 598 14.92 5.20 -23.04
C VAL A 598 16.21 5.99 -22.92
N ALA A 599 16.17 7.23 -23.36
CA ALA A 599 17.25 8.20 -23.21
C ALA A 599 16.75 9.45 -22.48
N TYR A 600 17.65 10.17 -21.82
CA TYR A 600 17.31 11.38 -21.10
C TYR A 600 18.47 12.37 -21.01
N ASN A 601 18.13 13.62 -20.69
CA ASN A 601 19.08 14.60 -20.18
C ASN A 601 18.44 15.42 -19.04
N ASN A 602 19.29 16.10 -18.28
CA ASN A 602 18.90 17.00 -17.19
C ASN A 602 19.53 18.40 -17.34
N ALA A 603 20.15 18.66 -18.50
CA ALA A 603 20.77 19.94 -18.85
C ALA A 603 20.60 20.19 -20.34
N GLN A 604 20.22 21.43 -20.69
CA GLN A 604 19.99 21.83 -22.08
C GLN A 604 21.28 21.72 -22.89
N GLY A 605 21.22 21.05 -24.04
CA GLY A 605 22.38 20.83 -24.92
C GLY A 605 23.38 19.76 -24.45
N ALA A 606 23.16 19.13 -23.29
CA ALA A 606 23.97 18.00 -22.86
C ALA A 606 23.72 16.78 -23.76
N HIS A 607 24.77 15.98 -23.97
CA HIS A 607 24.64 14.69 -24.64
C HIS A 607 23.60 13.82 -23.90
N PRO A 608 22.64 13.23 -24.63
CA PRO A 608 21.67 12.30 -24.05
C PRO A 608 22.37 11.11 -23.39
N LYS A 609 21.79 10.63 -22.30
CA LYS A 609 22.26 9.47 -21.53
C LYS A 609 21.22 8.36 -21.64
N THR A 610 21.67 7.12 -21.80
CA THR A 610 20.81 5.93 -21.65
C THR A 610 20.23 5.87 -20.24
N PHE A 611 18.97 5.45 -20.12
CA PHE A 611 18.34 5.20 -18.83
C PHE A 611 19.06 4.05 -18.11
N THR A 612 19.48 4.31 -16.88
CA THR A 612 20.12 3.34 -16.01
C THR A 612 19.55 3.44 -14.60
N ILE A 613 19.71 2.39 -13.80
CA ILE A 613 19.48 2.39 -12.35
C ILE A 613 20.76 1.84 -11.73
N GLY A 614 21.49 2.70 -11.02
CA GLY A 614 22.72 2.32 -10.33
C GLY A 614 22.56 2.37 -8.82
N GLN A 615 23.66 2.20 -8.10
CA GLN A 615 23.63 2.20 -6.62
C GLN A 615 23.12 3.52 -6.01
N ASN A 616 23.42 4.66 -6.64
CA ASN A 616 23.10 5.99 -6.12
C ASN A 616 21.62 6.37 -6.27
N ASP A 617 20.93 5.78 -7.23
CA ASP A 617 19.51 6.03 -7.52
C ASP A 617 18.72 4.73 -7.61
N MET A 618 19.15 3.75 -6.82
CA MET A 618 18.52 2.46 -6.65
C MET A 618 17.06 2.64 -6.21
N GLN A 619 16.14 2.13 -7.03
CA GLN A 619 14.70 2.31 -6.83
C GLN A 619 14.09 1.16 -6.01
N VAL A 620 14.59 -0.06 -6.19
CA VAL A 620 14.20 -1.24 -5.41
C VAL A 620 15.26 -1.55 -4.36
N VAL A 621 14.87 -1.52 -3.09
CA VAL A 621 15.73 -1.94 -1.98
C VAL A 621 15.22 -3.26 -1.42
N LEU A 622 16.12 -4.23 -1.35
CA LEU A 622 15.88 -5.54 -0.77
C LEU A 622 16.29 -5.56 0.71
N LEU A 623 15.62 -6.40 1.50
CA LEU A 623 15.86 -6.54 2.94
C LEU A 623 17.25 -7.12 3.24
N ASN A 624 17.84 -7.90 2.33
CA ASN A 624 19.17 -8.48 2.50
C ASN A 624 20.29 -7.45 2.30
N SER A 625 21.34 -7.57 3.08
CA SER A 625 22.58 -6.83 2.90
C SER A 625 23.34 -7.34 1.68
N PRO A 626 23.99 -6.48 0.87
CA PRO A 626 24.92 -6.92 -0.15
C PRO A 626 26.14 -7.61 0.48
N SER A 627 26.73 -8.58 -0.22
CA SER A 627 27.97 -9.24 0.19
C SER A 627 29.08 -8.23 0.50
N ALA A 628 29.87 -8.45 1.55
CA ALA A 628 31.02 -7.62 1.92
C ALA A 628 32.25 -7.79 1.01
N ASP A 629 32.23 -8.77 0.10
CA ASP A 629 33.32 -9.03 -0.84
C ASP A 629 33.48 -7.89 -1.86
N VAL A 630 34.54 -7.09 -1.68
CA VAL A 630 34.85 -5.90 -2.48
C VAL A 630 35.41 -6.23 -3.87
N ASN A 631 35.81 -7.49 -4.12
CA ASN A 631 36.31 -7.90 -5.44
C ASN A 631 35.17 -8.18 -6.43
N LYS A 632 33.92 -8.24 -5.94
CA LYS A 632 32.72 -8.41 -6.75
C LYS A 632 32.18 -7.06 -7.19
N THR A 633 31.62 -7.01 -8.39
CA THR A 633 30.87 -5.85 -8.89
C THR A 633 29.68 -5.55 -7.96
N VAL A 634 29.13 -4.33 -8.04
CA VAL A 634 27.95 -3.92 -7.25
C VAL A 634 26.82 -4.93 -7.44
N TYR A 635 26.49 -5.28 -8.69
CA TYR A 635 25.44 -6.24 -9.00
C TYR A 635 25.68 -7.63 -8.36
N GLU A 636 26.89 -8.17 -8.50
CA GLU A 636 27.25 -9.48 -7.92
C GLU A 636 27.20 -9.49 -6.39
N ARG A 637 27.53 -8.37 -5.74
CA ARG A 637 27.46 -8.25 -4.28
C ARG A 637 26.03 -8.37 -3.78
N TYR A 638 25.08 -7.68 -4.41
CA TYR A 638 23.66 -7.78 -4.06
C TYR A 638 23.10 -9.17 -4.33
N ARG A 639 23.46 -9.79 -5.46
CA ARG A 639 23.09 -11.16 -5.81
C ARG A 639 23.59 -12.17 -4.76
N ALA A 640 24.86 -12.07 -4.37
CA ALA A 640 25.46 -12.97 -3.38
C ALA A 640 24.94 -12.75 -1.94
N GLY A 641 24.29 -11.62 -1.66
CA GLY A 641 23.80 -11.26 -0.33
C GLY A 641 22.70 -12.18 0.23
N PHE A 642 21.95 -12.87 -0.64
CA PHE A 642 20.88 -13.80 -0.24
C PHE A 642 21.37 -15.15 0.28
N GLY A 643 22.67 -15.46 0.14
CA GLY A 643 23.21 -16.75 0.54
C GLY A 643 22.48 -17.91 -0.15
N GLU A 644 21.82 -18.77 0.64
CA GLU A 644 21.10 -19.95 0.15
C GLU A 644 19.68 -19.62 -0.39
N LEU A 645 19.16 -18.41 -0.17
CA LEU A 645 17.80 -18.01 -0.57
C LEU A 645 17.73 -17.50 -2.03
N PHE A 646 18.32 -18.26 -2.96
CA PHE A 646 18.39 -17.91 -4.39
C PHE A 646 17.03 -17.71 -5.09
N PRO A 647 15.92 -18.42 -4.73
CA PRO A 647 14.62 -18.23 -5.39
C PRO A 647 14.09 -16.78 -5.39
N VAL A 648 14.49 -15.95 -4.42
CA VAL A 648 14.10 -14.53 -4.36
C VAL A 648 14.56 -13.76 -5.59
N LEU A 649 15.79 -14.02 -6.05
CA LEU A 649 16.36 -13.34 -7.21
C LEU A 649 15.66 -13.76 -8.51
N LEU A 650 15.34 -15.04 -8.63
CA LEU A 650 14.60 -15.57 -9.78
C LEU A 650 13.20 -14.92 -9.85
N ILE A 651 12.48 -14.90 -8.73
CA ILE A 651 11.15 -14.29 -8.64
C ILE A 651 11.23 -12.78 -8.89
N GLN A 652 12.20 -12.07 -8.30
CA GLN A 652 12.37 -10.64 -8.54
C GLN A 652 12.56 -10.34 -10.03
N ASN A 653 13.50 -11.03 -10.67
CA ASN A 653 13.86 -10.81 -12.08
C ASN A 653 12.65 -11.00 -13.02
N ARG A 654 11.74 -11.92 -12.66
CA ARG A 654 10.56 -12.26 -13.46
C ARG A 654 9.36 -11.37 -13.16
N GLU A 655 9.06 -11.17 -11.89
CA GLU A 655 7.77 -10.65 -11.42
C GLU A 655 7.85 -9.23 -10.85
N PHE A 656 9.05 -8.66 -10.68
CA PHE A 656 9.26 -7.35 -10.07
C PHE A 656 10.31 -6.50 -10.78
N VAL A 657 10.46 -5.25 -10.34
CA VAL A 657 11.45 -4.33 -10.91
C VAL A 657 12.87 -4.76 -10.49
N PRO A 658 13.84 -4.82 -11.43
CA PRO A 658 15.24 -5.06 -11.11
C PRO A 658 15.82 -3.95 -10.21
N SER A 659 16.69 -4.32 -9.27
CA SER A 659 17.41 -3.31 -8.46
C SER A 659 18.41 -2.48 -9.27
N PHE A 660 18.90 -3.02 -10.39
CA PHE A 660 19.91 -2.39 -11.24
C PHE A 660 19.57 -2.55 -12.72
N ILE A 661 19.85 -1.51 -13.51
CA ILE A 661 19.74 -1.50 -14.97
C ILE A 661 20.95 -0.75 -15.54
N GLY A 662 21.76 -1.40 -16.37
CA GLY A 662 23.00 -0.85 -16.93
C GLY A 662 24.17 -0.75 -15.94
N GLU A 663 24.07 -1.43 -14.79
CA GLU A 663 25.17 -1.54 -13.81
C GLU A 663 26.18 -2.62 -14.25
N GLN A 664 27.47 -2.41 -13.98
CA GLN A 664 28.51 -3.33 -14.43
C GLN A 664 28.29 -4.75 -13.86
N GLY A 665 28.36 -5.76 -14.74
CA GLY A 665 28.11 -7.17 -14.39
C GLY A 665 26.62 -7.54 -14.30
N GLY A 666 25.72 -6.56 -14.47
CA GLY A 666 24.27 -6.79 -14.54
C GLY A 666 23.82 -7.45 -15.83
N ILE A 667 22.64 -8.06 -15.78
CA ILE A 667 22.00 -8.74 -16.93
C ILE A 667 20.88 -7.91 -17.59
N PHE A 668 20.57 -6.75 -17.02
CA PHE A 668 19.51 -5.85 -17.48
C PHE A 668 20.10 -4.54 -17.97
N GLU A 669 19.82 -4.17 -19.21
CA GLU A 669 20.23 -2.89 -19.79
C GLU A 669 19.25 -2.45 -20.88
N PHE A 670 19.14 -1.15 -21.10
CA PHE A 670 18.42 -0.62 -22.26
C PHE A 670 19.33 -0.67 -23.50
N PRO A 671 18.81 -1.08 -24.67
CA PRO A 671 17.41 -1.38 -24.96
C PRO A 671 16.95 -2.75 -24.44
N ILE A 672 15.79 -2.77 -23.77
CA ILE A 672 15.13 -4.00 -23.29
C ILE A 672 14.18 -4.57 -24.36
N ARG A 673 13.83 -5.85 -24.28
CA ARG A 673 12.78 -6.42 -25.13
C ARG A 673 11.44 -5.73 -24.84
N THR A 674 10.67 -5.38 -25.88
CA THR A 674 9.31 -4.87 -25.73
C THR A 674 8.36 -6.03 -25.43
N ALA A 675 8.31 -6.42 -24.16
CA ALA A 675 7.56 -7.58 -23.69
C ALA A 675 6.98 -7.36 -22.30
N THR A 676 5.86 -8.03 -22.01
CA THR A 676 5.30 -8.16 -20.66
C THR A 676 5.49 -9.56 -20.12
N CYS A 677 5.64 -9.70 -18.81
CA CYS A 677 5.56 -10.95 -18.06
C CYS A 677 4.25 -10.95 -17.27
N GLU A 678 3.36 -11.90 -17.55
CA GLU A 678 2.02 -11.99 -16.98
C GLU A 678 1.75 -13.34 -16.31
N THR A 679 0.83 -13.35 -15.34
CA THR A 679 0.33 -14.60 -14.77
C THR A 679 -0.45 -15.38 -15.85
N PRO A 680 -0.47 -16.73 -15.79
CA PRO A 680 -1.22 -17.52 -16.77
C PRO A 680 -2.71 -17.17 -16.87
N ASN A 681 -3.30 -16.64 -15.80
CA ASN A 681 -4.72 -16.25 -15.74
C ASN A 681 -4.96 -14.76 -16.00
N PHE A 682 -3.94 -13.96 -16.34
CA PHE A 682 -4.06 -12.53 -16.61
C PHE A 682 -5.22 -12.17 -17.57
N PRO A 683 -5.48 -12.91 -18.67
CA PRO A 683 -6.60 -12.59 -19.56
C PRO A 683 -7.99 -12.57 -18.90
N ASN A 684 -8.15 -13.17 -17.72
CA ASN A 684 -9.41 -13.26 -16.99
C ASN A 684 -9.45 -12.38 -15.73
N GLU A 685 -8.44 -11.53 -15.52
CA GLU A 685 -8.29 -10.73 -14.30
C GLU A 685 -8.09 -9.24 -14.63
N PRO A 686 -8.51 -8.31 -13.74
CA PRO A 686 -8.17 -6.91 -13.91
C PRO A 686 -6.65 -6.68 -13.90
N LYS A 687 -6.18 -5.79 -14.78
CA LYS A 687 -4.77 -5.37 -14.84
C LYS A 687 -4.30 -4.81 -13.49
N ASN A 688 -3.25 -5.42 -12.94
CA ASN A 688 -2.56 -4.95 -11.74
C ASN A 688 -1.03 -4.95 -12.00
N VAL A 689 -0.48 -3.76 -12.27
CA VAL A 689 0.94 -3.57 -12.55
C VAL A 689 1.78 -4.03 -11.35
N LEU A 690 2.80 -4.86 -11.59
CA LEU A 690 3.61 -5.57 -10.59
C LEU A 690 2.84 -6.53 -9.67
N GLY A 691 1.55 -6.77 -9.93
CA GLY A 691 0.71 -7.73 -9.22
C GLY A 691 0.41 -8.98 -10.05
N ASN A 692 -0.07 -8.80 -11.29
CA ASN A 692 -0.29 -9.90 -12.24
C ASN A 692 0.35 -9.66 -13.63
N ILE A 693 0.90 -8.47 -13.87
CA ILE A 693 1.63 -8.13 -15.11
C ILE A 693 2.74 -7.11 -14.83
N ASN A 694 3.89 -7.24 -15.50
CA ASN A 694 5.00 -6.28 -15.49
C ASN A 694 5.80 -6.31 -16.80
N ILE A 695 6.76 -5.42 -16.97
CA ILE A 695 7.76 -5.45 -18.04
C ILE A 695 8.58 -6.74 -17.90
N GLY A 696 8.70 -7.50 -18.99
CA GLY A 696 9.44 -8.76 -19.03
C GLY A 696 10.95 -8.58 -19.11
N PHE A 697 11.57 -7.94 -18.10
CA PHE A 697 13.01 -7.67 -18.07
C PHE A 697 13.87 -8.92 -18.27
N ALA A 698 13.46 -10.06 -17.69
CA ALA A 698 14.22 -11.31 -17.71
C ALA A 698 13.97 -12.21 -18.93
N ILE A 699 13.15 -11.82 -19.91
CA ILE A 699 12.77 -12.70 -21.04
C ILE A 699 13.98 -13.30 -21.79
N ASN A 700 15.10 -12.57 -21.88
CA ASN A 700 16.31 -13.04 -22.54
C ASN A 700 17.29 -13.77 -21.61
N ALA A 701 17.14 -13.62 -20.29
CA ALA A 701 18.06 -14.14 -19.28
C ALA A 701 17.50 -15.35 -18.51
N GLU A 702 16.20 -15.62 -18.59
CA GLU A 702 15.57 -16.73 -17.89
C GLU A 702 15.81 -18.04 -18.66
N VAL A 703 16.74 -18.87 -18.16
CA VAL A 703 17.16 -20.15 -18.75
C VAL A 703 16.22 -21.31 -18.34
N SER A 704 15.05 -21.01 -17.76
CA SER A 704 14.20 -21.98 -17.06
C SER A 704 12.79 -21.99 -17.62
N MET A 705 12.31 -23.16 -18.07
CA MET A 705 10.90 -23.39 -18.45
C MET A 705 10.02 -23.43 -17.21
N VAL A 706 9.79 -22.30 -16.53
CA VAL A 706 8.85 -22.26 -15.41
C VAL A 706 7.43 -22.09 -15.96
N GLN A 707 6.57 -23.10 -15.75
CA GLN A 707 5.17 -23.12 -16.20
C GLN A 707 4.28 -22.01 -15.58
N GLN A 708 4.82 -21.18 -14.68
CA GLN A 708 4.07 -20.25 -13.83
C GLN A 708 4.04 -18.80 -14.34
N ALA A 709 4.70 -18.48 -15.45
CA ALA A 709 4.69 -17.15 -16.05
C ALA A 709 4.61 -17.22 -17.57
N ARG A 710 4.01 -16.21 -18.20
CA ARG A 710 3.86 -16.10 -19.65
C ARG A 710 4.48 -14.80 -20.12
N TYR A 711 5.35 -14.88 -21.12
CA TYR A 711 5.90 -13.69 -21.77
C TYR A 711 5.12 -13.38 -23.04
N GLU A 712 4.69 -12.13 -23.19
CA GLU A 712 3.99 -11.64 -24.38
C GLU A 712 4.82 -10.56 -25.06
N THR A 713 4.95 -10.67 -26.39
CA THR A 713 5.77 -9.78 -27.22
C THR A 713 4.93 -9.10 -28.30
N ASN A 714 5.54 -8.29 -29.18
CA ASN A 714 4.83 -7.57 -30.25
C ASN A 714 3.71 -6.64 -29.73
N LEU A 715 3.90 -6.08 -28.54
CA LEU A 715 2.92 -5.23 -27.85
C LEU A 715 2.47 -4.02 -28.68
N LYS A 716 3.31 -3.54 -29.60
CA LYS A 716 2.99 -2.38 -30.45
C LYS A 716 1.80 -2.58 -31.37
N TRP A 717 1.56 -3.81 -31.80
CA TRP A 717 0.48 -4.18 -32.72
C TRP A 717 -0.61 -5.00 -32.01
N SER A 718 -0.51 -5.18 -30.69
CA SER A 718 -1.46 -6.03 -29.95
C SER A 718 -2.86 -5.41 -29.82
N LEU A 719 -2.98 -4.08 -29.94
CA LEU A 719 -4.28 -3.38 -29.92
C LEU A 719 -5.23 -3.83 -31.04
N GLU A 720 -4.69 -4.25 -32.18
CA GLU A 720 -5.45 -4.69 -33.35
C GLU A 720 -5.75 -6.20 -33.31
N LEU A 721 -4.99 -6.96 -32.53
CA LEU A 721 -4.91 -8.43 -32.62
C LEU A 721 -5.45 -9.16 -31.38
N ASP A 722 -5.54 -8.49 -30.23
CA ASP A 722 -5.84 -9.12 -28.95
C ASP A 722 -6.72 -8.23 -28.06
N THR A 723 -7.79 -8.79 -27.51
CA THR A 723 -8.70 -8.11 -26.57
C THR A 723 -8.00 -7.64 -25.29
N GLN A 724 -6.85 -8.22 -24.94
CA GLN A 724 -6.01 -7.83 -23.80
C GLN A 724 -4.79 -7.00 -24.20
N GLY A 725 -4.60 -6.72 -25.49
CA GLY A 725 -3.47 -5.94 -26.00
C GLY A 725 -3.38 -4.55 -25.35
N GLU A 726 -4.52 -3.89 -25.16
CA GLU A 726 -4.62 -2.58 -24.52
C GLU A 726 -4.13 -2.59 -23.07
N ALA A 727 -4.54 -3.61 -22.31
CA ALA A 727 -4.13 -3.77 -20.92
C ALA A 727 -2.61 -3.98 -20.79
N ARG A 728 -1.98 -4.73 -21.72
CA ARG A 728 -0.53 -4.95 -21.73
C ARG A 728 0.26 -3.69 -22.09
N VAL A 729 -0.18 -2.96 -23.11
CA VAL A 729 0.45 -1.69 -23.51
C VAL A 729 0.38 -0.68 -22.36
N GLU A 730 -0.78 -0.55 -21.72
CA GLU A 730 -0.93 0.37 -20.60
C GLU A 730 -0.09 -0.05 -19.38
N ALA A 731 0.01 -1.37 -19.08
CA ALA A 731 0.88 -1.88 -18.03
C ALA A 731 2.35 -1.53 -18.28
N PHE A 732 2.82 -1.76 -19.51
CA PHE A 732 4.18 -1.45 -19.93
C PHE A 732 4.49 0.05 -19.79
N PHE A 733 3.59 0.92 -20.28
CA PHE A 733 3.76 2.37 -20.16
C PHE A 733 3.78 2.84 -18.71
N ARG A 734 2.82 2.39 -17.89
CA ARG A 734 2.75 2.79 -16.48
C ARG A 734 4.00 2.38 -15.71
N GLU A 735 4.47 1.15 -15.86
CA GLU A 735 5.69 0.71 -15.18
C GLU A 735 6.91 1.53 -15.64
N LEU A 736 7.08 1.74 -16.95
CA LEU A 736 8.19 2.55 -17.46
C LEU A 736 8.14 4.00 -16.94
N LEU A 737 6.95 4.60 -16.86
CA LEU A 737 6.74 5.93 -16.32
C LEU A 737 7.05 6.01 -14.82
N TYR A 738 6.74 4.98 -14.03
CA TYR A 738 7.18 4.90 -12.64
C TYR A 738 8.71 4.89 -12.54
N LEU A 739 9.39 4.09 -13.38
CA LEU A 739 10.87 4.06 -13.40
C LEU A 739 11.46 5.44 -13.73
N ILE A 740 10.88 6.16 -14.70
CA ILE A 740 11.27 7.52 -15.07
C ILE A 740 11.00 8.51 -13.94
N LYS A 741 9.80 8.50 -13.34
CA LYS A 741 9.45 9.36 -12.19
C LYS A 741 10.42 9.19 -11.04
N HIS A 742 10.73 7.95 -10.67
CA HIS A 742 11.63 7.67 -9.56
C HIS A 742 13.08 8.05 -9.88
N LYS A 743 13.52 7.88 -11.14
CA LYS A 743 14.82 8.40 -11.62
C LYS A 743 14.90 9.91 -11.45
N VAL A 744 13.85 10.64 -11.83
CA VAL A 744 13.77 12.12 -11.67
C VAL A 744 13.84 12.49 -10.19
N ALA A 745 13.03 11.86 -9.34
CA ALA A 745 12.98 12.15 -7.91
C ALA A 745 14.34 11.94 -7.22
N LEU A 746 14.97 10.78 -7.46
CA LEU A 746 16.26 10.41 -6.85
C LEU A 746 17.45 11.23 -7.39
N ASN A 747 17.29 11.91 -8.54
CA ASN A 747 18.34 12.73 -9.15
C ASN A 747 18.02 14.25 -9.09
N ASN A 748 17.35 14.69 -8.02
CA ASN A 748 17.07 16.11 -7.73
C ASN A 748 16.29 16.83 -8.86
N GLY A 749 15.40 16.11 -9.53
CA GLY A 749 14.55 16.62 -10.59
C GLY A 749 13.19 17.15 -10.09
N ILE A 750 12.60 18.05 -10.87
CA ILE A 750 11.23 18.52 -10.69
C ILE A 750 10.30 17.55 -11.43
N ILE A 751 9.54 16.75 -10.68
CA ILE A 751 8.68 15.69 -11.24
C ILE A 751 7.66 16.31 -12.20
N GLU A 752 6.91 17.30 -11.77
CA GLU A 752 5.80 17.89 -12.54
C GLU A 752 6.24 18.61 -13.84
N ASN A 753 7.52 19.02 -13.93
CA ASN A 753 8.10 19.69 -15.10
C ASN A 753 8.86 18.74 -16.05
N THR A 754 8.84 17.43 -15.79
CA THR A 754 9.59 16.47 -16.59
C THR A 754 8.98 16.35 -17.97
N ARG A 755 9.69 16.74 -19.03
CA ARG A 755 9.20 16.64 -20.41
C ARG A 755 9.33 15.20 -20.93
N LEU A 756 8.24 14.65 -21.46
CA LEU A 756 8.23 13.29 -22.03
C LEU A 756 7.95 13.31 -23.53
N ILE A 757 8.82 12.63 -24.28
CA ILE A 757 8.75 12.47 -25.73
C ILE A 757 8.62 10.99 -26.06
N TRP A 758 7.76 10.63 -26.99
CA TRP A 758 7.66 9.27 -27.52
C TRP A 758 7.54 9.30 -29.04
N PHE A 759 7.79 8.16 -29.68
CA PHE A 759 7.85 8.08 -31.14
C PHE A 759 6.73 7.21 -31.71
N ARG A 760 6.16 7.67 -32.82
CA ARG A 760 5.13 6.96 -33.59
C ARG A 760 5.69 6.47 -34.93
N PRO A 761 5.30 5.27 -35.41
CA PRO A 761 5.48 4.88 -36.80
C PRO A 761 4.70 5.79 -37.74
N LEU A 762 5.13 5.88 -39.00
CA LEU A 762 4.32 6.55 -40.03
C LEU A 762 3.14 5.68 -40.48
N SER A 763 3.22 4.37 -40.25
CA SER A 763 2.17 3.40 -40.58
C SER A 763 0.95 3.45 -39.66
N PHE A 764 0.97 4.20 -38.56
CA PHE A 764 -0.21 4.38 -37.71
C PHE A 764 -1.30 5.16 -38.45
N ASP A 765 -2.52 4.61 -38.48
CA ASP A 765 -3.69 5.40 -38.79
C ASP A 765 -3.99 6.42 -37.67
N LEU A 766 -4.89 7.37 -37.95
CA LEU A 766 -5.22 8.43 -37.01
C LEU A 766 -5.89 7.91 -35.73
N PHE A 767 -6.66 6.82 -35.81
CA PHE A 767 -7.35 6.24 -34.66
C PHE A 767 -6.35 5.57 -33.70
N SER A 768 -5.45 4.74 -34.22
CA SER A 768 -4.37 4.11 -33.47
C SER A 768 -3.43 5.15 -32.84
N LEU A 769 -3.06 6.21 -33.58
CA LEU A 769 -2.28 7.32 -33.03
C LEU A 769 -2.99 7.97 -31.82
N ASN A 770 -4.28 8.27 -31.95
CA ASN A 770 -5.06 8.89 -30.88
C ASN A 770 -5.17 7.97 -29.65
N GLN A 771 -5.38 6.67 -29.85
CA GLN A 771 -5.41 5.70 -28.74
C GLN A 771 -4.07 5.65 -27.98
N PHE A 772 -2.95 5.51 -28.69
CA PHE A 772 -1.63 5.51 -28.06
C PHE A 772 -1.35 6.82 -27.34
N LYS A 773 -1.68 7.96 -27.96
CA LYS A 773 -1.50 9.28 -27.36
C LYS A 773 -2.31 9.41 -26.07
N GLN A 774 -3.58 9.01 -26.09
CA GLN A 774 -4.44 9.02 -24.91
C GLN A 774 -3.83 8.19 -23.76
N LYS A 775 -3.38 6.96 -24.03
CA LYS A 775 -2.77 6.09 -23.02
C LYS A 775 -1.50 6.67 -22.42
N TRP A 776 -0.64 7.26 -23.25
CA TRP A 776 0.55 7.97 -22.80
C TRP A 776 0.20 9.16 -21.90
N ASP A 777 -0.71 10.02 -22.38
CA ASP A 777 -1.10 11.25 -21.70
C ASP A 777 -1.78 10.97 -20.35
N GLU A 778 -2.73 10.03 -20.30
CA GLU A 778 -3.41 9.62 -19.06
C GLU A 778 -2.45 9.07 -18.02
N ALA A 779 -1.56 8.15 -18.42
CA ALA A 779 -0.59 7.56 -17.49
C ALA A 779 0.45 8.60 -17.02
N TYR A 780 0.90 9.47 -17.92
CA TYR A 780 1.87 10.52 -17.60
C TYR A 780 1.30 11.54 -16.62
N GLN A 781 0.11 12.07 -16.88
CA GLN A 781 -0.56 13.04 -16.00
C GLN A 781 -0.85 12.46 -14.62
N ASP A 782 -1.35 11.21 -14.57
CA ASP A 782 -1.60 10.51 -13.31
C ASP A 782 -0.29 10.28 -12.51
N ILE A 783 0.76 9.73 -13.13
CA ILE A 783 1.98 9.35 -12.40
C ILE A 783 2.80 10.58 -11.98
N PHE A 784 2.95 11.58 -12.86
CA PHE A 784 3.76 12.78 -12.63
C PHE A 784 2.98 13.90 -11.93
N LYS A 785 1.66 13.75 -11.76
CA LYS A 785 0.76 14.77 -11.17
C LYS A 785 0.91 16.12 -11.88
N THR A 786 0.93 16.08 -13.21
CA THR A 786 1.12 17.25 -14.10
C THR A 786 -0.09 17.44 -15.01
N THR A 787 -0.26 18.65 -15.53
CA THR A 787 -1.28 18.99 -16.53
C THR A 787 -0.71 19.02 -17.96
N GLU A 788 0.59 18.83 -18.11
CA GLU A 788 1.26 18.80 -19.42
C GLU A 788 0.88 17.52 -20.20
N PHE A 789 1.06 17.58 -21.52
CA PHE A 789 0.85 16.45 -22.42
C PHE A 789 2.19 15.92 -22.94
N THR A 790 2.19 14.65 -23.34
CA THR A 790 3.35 14.04 -23.99
C THR A 790 3.54 14.58 -25.41
N VAL A 791 4.80 14.67 -25.83
CA VAL A 791 5.18 15.08 -27.19
C VAL A 791 5.37 13.83 -28.05
N SER A 792 4.72 13.78 -29.21
CA SER A 792 4.89 12.69 -30.19
C SER A 792 5.72 13.17 -31.37
N LEU A 793 6.74 12.40 -31.75
CA LEU A 793 7.55 12.60 -32.97
C LEU A 793 7.44 11.36 -33.86
N THR A 794 7.69 11.48 -35.16
CA THR A 794 7.79 10.29 -36.01
C THR A 794 9.15 9.60 -35.81
N GLU A 795 9.18 8.27 -35.85
CA GLU A 795 10.40 7.47 -35.69
C GLU A 795 11.48 7.84 -36.72
N SER A 796 11.08 8.20 -37.95
CA SER A 796 11.99 8.57 -39.05
C SER A 796 12.60 9.97 -38.93
N VAL A 797 11.96 10.89 -38.19
CA VAL A 797 12.46 12.25 -37.94
C VAL A 797 13.52 12.26 -36.86
N ALA A 798 13.34 11.50 -35.78
CA ALA A 798 14.16 11.65 -34.58
C ALA A 798 15.67 11.41 -34.81
N PRO A 799 16.12 10.36 -35.53
CA PRO A 799 17.54 10.13 -35.80
C PRO A 799 18.24 11.30 -36.48
N TYR A 800 17.53 12.09 -37.30
CA TYR A 800 18.09 13.26 -37.95
C TYR A 800 18.63 14.28 -36.93
N TYR A 801 17.89 14.55 -35.86
CA TYR A 801 18.31 15.49 -34.82
C TYR A 801 19.58 15.03 -34.12
N TYR A 802 19.71 13.72 -33.89
CA TYR A 802 20.93 13.17 -33.31
C TYR A 802 22.11 13.29 -34.28
N LEU A 803 21.94 12.90 -35.54
CA LEU A 803 23.00 12.91 -36.56
C LEU A 803 23.49 14.33 -36.88
N THR A 804 22.59 15.31 -36.89
CA THR A 804 22.94 16.73 -37.10
C THR A 804 23.61 17.32 -35.86
N ALA A 805 23.06 17.10 -34.66
CA ALA A 805 23.65 17.59 -33.41
C ALA A 805 25.05 16.99 -33.13
N THR A 806 25.33 15.79 -33.66
CA THR A 806 26.64 15.13 -33.56
C THR A 806 27.57 15.38 -34.76
N ASN A 807 27.18 16.28 -35.68
CA ASN A 807 27.93 16.61 -36.91
C ASN A 807 28.23 15.41 -37.83
N GLN A 808 27.47 14.31 -37.74
CA GLN A 808 27.58 13.17 -38.66
C GLN A 808 26.92 13.46 -40.01
N VAL A 809 25.92 14.34 -40.01
CA VAL A 809 25.17 14.79 -41.19
C VAL A 809 25.19 16.31 -41.20
N VAL A 810 25.85 16.90 -42.20
CA VAL A 810 26.01 18.36 -42.35
C VAL A 810 25.62 18.77 -43.77
N PRO A 811 24.34 18.68 -44.15
CA PRO A 811 23.87 19.06 -45.48
C PRO A 811 23.94 20.57 -45.66
N ASN A 812 24.27 21.04 -46.86
CA ASN A 812 24.08 22.44 -47.25
C ASN A 812 22.58 22.76 -47.44
N ARG A 813 22.23 24.05 -47.53
CA ARG A 813 20.82 24.48 -47.70
C ARG A 813 20.12 23.88 -48.92
N ASP A 814 20.86 23.52 -49.96
CA ASP A 814 20.30 22.99 -51.22
C ASP A 814 20.47 21.46 -51.35
N GLU A 815 20.91 20.78 -50.29
CA GLU A 815 21.18 19.34 -50.31
C GLU A 815 20.03 18.56 -49.66
N ASN A 816 19.55 17.53 -50.38
CA ASN A 816 18.52 16.64 -49.89
C ASN A 816 19.12 15.50 -49.06
N VAL A 817 18.36 15.03 -48.07
CA VAL A 817 18.71 13.89 -47.22
C VAL A 817 17.54 12.92 -47.21
N VAL A 818 17.82 11.62 -47.23
CA VAL A 818 16.80 10.59 -47.01
C VAL A 818 17.18 9.78 -45.78
N ASN A 819 16.30 9.79 -44.79
CA ASN A 819 16.39 8.84 -43.67
C ASN A 819 15.61 7.58 -44.01
N ILE A 820 16.21 6.44 -43.74
CA ILE A 820 15.67 5.10 -44.01
C ILE A 820 15.74 4.31 -42.71
N ASP A 821 14.63 4.24 -41.98
CA ASP A 821 14.53 3.52 -40.72
C ASP A 821 14.05 2.09 -40.96
N ILE A 822 14.95 1.11 -40.91
CA ILE A 822 14.62 -0.31 -41.12
C ILE A 822 14.41 -0.97 -39.76
N GLY A 823 13.15 -1.13 -39.36
CA GLY A 823 12.75 -1.81 -38.13
C GLY A 823 12.77 -3.33 -38.23
N GLY A 824 12.06 -3.99 -37.31
CA GLY A 824 11.77 -5.43 -37.42
C GLY A 824 10.74 -5.69 -38.51
N GLY A 825 9.56 -5.07 -38.43
CA GLY A 825 8.44 -5.31 -39.36
C GLY A 825 8.14 -4.20 -40.38
N THR A 826 8.67 -2.99 -40.21
CA THR A 826 8.42 -1.85 -41.12
C THR A 826 9.71 -1.13 -41.50
N THR A 827 9.71 -0.55 -42.69
CA THR A 827 10.71 0.43 -43.13
C THR A 827 10.02 1.77 -43.33
N ASP A 828 10.45 2.77 -42.57
CA ASP A 828 9.92 4.14 -42.58
C ASP A 828 10.93 5.08 -43.29
N LEU A 829 10.44 5.87 -44.24
CA LEU A 829 11.25 6.81 -45.03
C LEU A 829 10.88 8.25 -44.70
N LEU A 830 11.89 9.11 -44.61
CA LEU A 830 11.72 10.55 -44.52
C LEU A 830 12.62 11.26 -45.53
N PHE A 831 12.02 12.09 -46.38
CA PHE A 831 12.71 12.90 -47.36
C PHE A 831 12.82 14.34 -46.84
N LEU A 832 14.05 14.81 -46.64
CA LEU A 832 14.35 16.20 -46.34
C LEU A 832 14.75 16.93 -47.61
N LYS A 833 14.00 17.99 -47.94
CA LYS A 833 14.27 18.91 -49.05
C LYS A 833 14.85 20.20 -48.47
N GLY A 834 16.12 20.48 -48.76
CA GLY A 834 16.81 21.66 -48.23
C GLY A 834 16.80 21.77 -46.70
N GLN A 835 17.18 20.67 -46.03
CA GLN A 835 17.18 20.48 -44.56
C GLN A 835 15.80 20.42 -43.88
N GLN A 836 14.70 20.59 -44.61
CA GLN A 836 13.35 20.54 -44.05
C GLN A 836 12.63 19.25 -44.45
N PRO A 837 11.97 18.54 -43.52
CA PRO A 837 11.16 17.38 -43.86
C PRO A 837 9.99 17.74 -44.77
N ALA A 838 9.90 17.07 -45.91
CA ALA A 838 8.93 17.36 -46.96
C ALA A 838 7.98 16.18 -47.21
N TYR A 839 8.53 14.98 -47.32
CA TYR A 839 7.75 13.78 -47.66
C TYR A 839 8.08 12.62 -46.73
N SER A 840 7.11 11.74 -46.54
CA SER A 840 7.29 10.52 -45.77
C SER A 840 6.54 9.35 -46.38
N THR A 841 7.01 8.14 -46.11
CA THR A 841 6.31 6.91 -46.47
C THR A 841 6.70 5.76 -45.55
N SER A 842 5.89 4.71 -45.51
CA SER A 842 6.15 3.50 -44.74
C SER A 842 5.64 2.29 -45.49
N PHE A 843 6.38 1.19 -45.39
CA PHE A 843 5.99 -0.11 -45.92
C PHE A 843 6.52 -1.25 -45.04
N ARG A 844 5.79 -2.35 -45.00
CA ARG A 844 6.12 -3.58 -44.27
C ARG A 844 7.10 -4.39 -45.12
N PHE A 845 8.37 -3.99 -45.15
CA PHE A 845 9.46 -4.80 -45.71
C PHE A 845 10.74 -4.41 -44.99
N ALA A 846 11.19 -5.26 -44.07
CA ALA A 846 12.17 -4.90 -43.04
C ALA A 846 12.96 -6.12 -42.53
N GLY A 847 13.58 -6.02 -41.34
CA GLY A 847 14.48 -7.04 -40.81
C GLY A 847 13.86 -8.44 -40.70
N ASP A 848 12.59 -8.54 -40.31
CA ASP A 848 11.89 -9.83 -40.14
C ASP A 848 11.70 -10.56 -41.49
N ASP A 849 11.72 -9.86 -42.62
CA ASP A 849 11.68 -10.48 -43.95
C ASP A 849 13.03 -11.15 -44.32
N LEU A 850 14.12 -10.84 -43.62
CA LEU A 850 15.39 -11.55 -43.71
C LEU A 850 15.44 -12.76 -42.77
N TRP A 851 14.93 -12.59 -41.54
CA TRP A 851 15.19 -13.51 -40.42
C TRP A 851 14.01 -14.44 -40.08
N GLY A 852 12.80 -14.13 -40.54
CA GLY A 852 11.56 -14.84 -40.25
C GLY A 852 11.18 -15.91 -41.28
N GLU A 853 9.89 -16.25 -41.30
CA GLU A 853 9.28 -17.33 -42.09
C GLU A 853 8.38 -16.85 -43.25
N GLY A 854 8.66 -15.66 -43.81
CA GLY A 854 7.85 -15.06 -44.87
C GLY A 854 6.39 -14.85 -44.43
N TYR A 855 5.43 -15.28 -45.24
CA TYR A 855 4.00 -15.15 -44.94
C TYR A 855 3.43 -16.30 -44.08
N SER A 856 4.25 -17.24 -43.58
CA SER A 856 3.75 -18.37 -42.78
C SER A 856 3.07 -17.90 -41.48
N ARG A 857 1.85 -18.40 -41.22
CA ARG A 857 1.07 -18.11 -40.00
C ARG A 857 1.17 -19.18 -38.90
N LEU A 858 1.82 -20.31 -39.19
CA LEU A 858 1.93 -21.41 -38.24
C LEU A 858 3.02 -21.10 -37.20
N HIS A 859 2.60 -20.78 -35.98
CA HIS A 859 3.49 -20.78 -34.82
C HIS A 859 4.07 -22.20 -34.63
N GLY A 860 5.38 -22.32 -34.41
CA GLY A 860 6.05 -23.61 -34.21
C GLY A 860 6.42 -24.40 -35.47
N SER A 861 6.24 -23.87 -36.70
CA SER A 861 6.63 -24.57 -37.93
C SER A 861 8.15 -24.60 -38.16
N GLY A 862 8.87 -25.41 -37.37
CA GLY A 862 10.24 -25.91 -37.62
C GLY A 862 11.39 -24.90 -37.79
N LYS A 863 11.14 -23.59 -37.65
CA LYS A 863 12.13 -22.49 -37.70
C LYS A 863 13.12 -22.64 -38.86
N HIS A 864 12.59 -22.81 -40.07
CA HIS A 864 13.34 -23.28 -41.24
C HIS A 864 14.13 -22.20 -41.99
N ASN A 865 14.28 -20.96 -41.47
CA ASN A 865 15.04 -19.91 -42.14
C ASN A 865 16.50 -20.38 -42.45
N GLY A 866 16.98 -20.15 -43.68
CA GLY A 866 18.27 -20.70 -44.13
C GLY A 866 19.48 -20.22 -43.33
N PHE A 867 19.47 -18.98 -42.82
CA PHE A 867 20.54 -18.47 -41.96
C PHE A 867 20.54 -19.15 -40.59
N LEU A 868 19.35 -19.36 -40.01
CA LEU A 868 19.20 -20.03 -38.72
C LEU A 868 19.60 -21.51 -38.81
N GLN A 869 19.21 -22.20 -39.89
CA GLN A 869 19.60 -23.58 -40.13
C GLN A 869 21.12 -23.74 -40.28
N LEU A 870 21.77 -22.85 -41.05
CA LEU A 870 23.23 -22.82 -41.16
C LEU A 870 23.90 -22.67 -39.78
N TYR A 871 23.45 -21.71 -38.97
CA TYR A 871 24.04 -21.50 -37.65
C TYR A 871 23.80 -22.70 -36.71
N ARG A 872 22.58 -23.25 -36.70
CA ARG A 872 22.23 -24.43 -35.89
C ARG A 872 23.10 -25.64 -36.22
N GLN A 873 23.55 -25.78 -37.47
CA GLN A 873 24.48 -26.83 -37.89
C GLN A 873 25.89 -26.55 -37.38
N GLU A 874 26.42 -25.35 -37.64
CA GLU A 874 27.80 -24.96 -37.30
C GLU A 874 28.04 -24.87 -35.77
N SER A 875 27.03 -24.44 -35.00
CA SER A 875 27.14 -24.26 -33.55
C SER A 875 27.39 -25.57 -32.80
N ARG A 876 27.04 -26.73 -33.39
CA ARG A 876 27.20 -28.04 -32.74
C ARG A 876 28.65 -28.41 -32.44
N ASN A 877 29.61 -27.89 -33.21
CA ASN A 877 31.00 -28.39 -33.28
C ASN A 877 32.06 -27.53 -32.57
N VAL A 878 31.68 -26.52 -31.78
CA VAL A 878 32.63 -25.57 -31.17
C VAL A 878 32.90 -25.90 -29.68
N PRO A 879 34.17 -26.01 -29.22
CA PRO A 879 34.53 -26.11 -27.79
C PRO A 879 34.15 -24.83 -27.05
N ILE A 880 33.76 -24.94 -25.78
CA ILE A 880 33.00 -23.89 -25.10
C ILE A 880 33.65 -23.51 -23.75
N SER A 881 33.81 -22.21 -23.51
CA SER A 881 34.11 -21.61 -22.20
C SER A 881 32.85 -21.42 -21.33
N GLY A 882 32.99 -20.93 -20.09
CA GLY A 882 31.83 -20.76 -19.18
C GLY A 882 30.73 -19.82 -19.70
N SER A 883 31.09 -18.65 -20.23
CA SER A 883 30.11 -17.67 -20.76
C SER A 883 29.48 -18.11 -22.09
N GLU A 884 30.25 -18.76 -22.95
CA GLU A 884 29.75 -19.32 -24.21
C GLU A 884 28.73 -20.45 -23.96
N GLN A 885 28.85 -21.18 -22.84
CA GLN A 885 27.91 -22.23 -22.46
C GLN A 885 26.52 -21.66 -22.08
N GLU A 886 26.50 -20.55 -21.35
CA GLU A 886 25.25 -19.85 -21.00
C GLU A 886 24.55 -19.33 -22.26
N ALA A 887 25.28 -18.62 -23.14
CA ALA A 887 24.76 -18.12 -24.41
C ALA A 887 24.22 -19.26 -25.29
N ARG A 888 24.92 -20.40 -25.35
CA ARG A 888 24.48 -21.57 -26.11
C ARG A 888 23.23 -22.21 -25.53
N THR A 889 23.11 -22.27 -24.20
CA THR A 889 21.91 -22.78 -23.53
C THR A 889 20.71 -21.88 -23.83
N ALA A 890 20.90 -20.55 -23.79
CA ALA A 890 19.87 -19.59 -24.18
C ALA A 890 19.43 -19.78 -25.65
N PHE A 891 20.38 -20.00 -26.56
CA PHE A 891 20.08 -20.31 -27.97
C PHE A 891 19.29 -21.62 -28.13
N GLU A 892 19.70 -22.70 -27.47
CA GLU A 892 19.00 -24.00 -27.56
C GLU A 892 17.59 -23.92 -26.97
N LEU A 893 17.37 -23.15 -25.90
CA LEU A 893 16.03 -22.90 -25.38
C LEU A 893 15.18 -22.08 -26.34
N ALA A 894 15.73 -21.00 -26.88
CA ALA A 894 15.03 -20.14 -27.83
C ALA A 894 14.63 -20.86 -29.13
N VAL A 895 15.54 -21.69 -29.68
CA VAL A 895 15.26 -22.44 -30.91
C VAL A 895 14.22 -23.55 -30.69
N ASN A 896 14.14 -24.11 -29.49
CA ASN A 896 13.16 -25.15 -29.15
C ASN A 896 11.87 -24.58 -28.51
N ASN A 897 11.78 -23.26 -28.30
CA ASN A 897 10.57 -22.61 -27.78
C ASN A 897 9.55 -22.38 -28.91
N ASP A 898 8.37 -23.01 -28.83
CA ASP A 898 7.31 -22.89 -29.84
C ASP A 898 6.66 -21.50 -29.90
N GLN A 899 6.81 -20.69 -28.85
CA GLN A 899 6.34 -19.30 -28.83
C GLN A 899 7.24 -18.36 -29.65
N PHE A 900 8.49 -18.75 -29.91
CA PHE A 900 9.47 -17.91 -30.62
C PHE A 900 9.44 -18.19 -32.13
N ARG A 901 9.55 -17.12 -32.93
CA ARG A 901 9.78 -17.20 -34.39
C ARG A 901 11.27 -17.22 -34.71
N SER A 902 11.63 -17.54 -35.95
CA SER A 902 13.03 -17.53 -36.41
C SER A 902 13.69 -16.15 -36.20
N ALA A 903 12.94 -15.06 -36.44
CA ALA A 903 13.41 -13.70 -36.19
C ALA A 903 13.74 -13.42 -34.71
N ASP A 904 12.97 -13.99 -33.77
CA ASP A 904 13.24 -13.86 -32.33
C ASP A 904 14.54 -14.56 -31.95
N VAL A 905 14.75 -15.78 -32.45
CA VAL A 905 15.97 -16.55 -32.22
C VAL A 905 17.18 -15.85 -32.83
N VAL A 906 17.05 -15.30 -34.05
CA VAL A 906 18.12 -14.55 -34.70
C VAL A 906 18.44 -13.25 -33.95
N SER A 907 17.43 -12.55 -33.42
CA SER A 907 17.66 -11.38 -32.56
C SER A 907 18.46 -11.75 -31.30
N LEU A 908 18.22 -12.92 -30.72
CA LEU A 908 19.00 -13.43 -29.58
C LEU A 908 20.44 -13.76 -30.00
N LEU A 909 20.63 -14.38 -31.17
CA LEU A 909 21.97 -14.67 -31.71
C LEU A 909 22.81 -13.39 -31.88
N PHE A 910 22.21 -12.30 -32.37
CA PHE A 910 22.90 -11.01 -32.45
C PHE A 910 23.21 -10.39 -31.08
N SER A 911 22.39 -10.65 -30.05
CA SER A 911 22.68 -10.17 -28.69
C SER A 911 23.87 -10.88 -28.04
N TYR A 912 24.09 -12.15 -28.41
CA TYR A 912 25.24 -12.95 -27.98
C TYR A 912 26.32 -13.04 -29.07
N ASP A 913 26.41 -12.10 -30.01
CA ASP A 913 27.31 -12.25 -31.17
C ASP A 913 28.80 -12.34 -30.77
N ASN A 914 29.17 -11.77 -29.61
CA ASN A 914 30.52 -11.88 -29.06
C ASN A 914 30.86 -13.32 -28.64
N GLU A 915 29.92 -14.05 -28.07
CA GLU A 915 30.07 -15.43 -27.60
C GLU A 915 29.77 -16.44 -28.72
N LEU A 916 28.69 -16.20 -29.47
CA LEU A 916 28.13 -17.11 -30.46
C LEU A 916 28.70 -16.91 -31.87
N LYS A 917 29.38 -15.79 -32.14
CA LYS A 917 30.04 -15.46 -33.42
C LYS A 917 29.12 -15.60 -34.65
N PHE A 918 27.85 -15.26 -34.50
CA PHE A 918 26.83 -15.41 -35.55
C PHE A 918 27.16 -14.59 -36.80
N SER A 919 27.52 -13.31 -36.66
CA SER A 919 27.92 -12.41 -37.75
C SER A 919 29.09 -12.97 -38.57
N HIS A 920 30.05 -13.62 -37.91
CA HIS A 920 31.19 -14.25 -38.59
C HIS A 920 30.76 -15.41 -39.49
N GLN A 921 29.77 -16.20 -39.05
CA GLN A 921 29.23 -17.29 -39.86
C GLN A 921 28.44 -16.76 -41.06
N LEU A 922 27.64 -15.70 -40.87
CA LEU A 922 26.94 -15.02 -41.97
C LEU A 922 27.92 -14.47 -43.02
N MET A 923 29.06 -13.95 -42.58
CA MET A 923 30.12 -13.44 -43.47
C MET A 923 30.70 -14.52 -44.39
N LYS A 924 30.81 -15.77 -43.92
CA LYS A 924 31.31 -16.92 -44.69
C LYS A 924 30.26 -17.51 -45.64
N ALA A 925 28.98 -17.27 -45.40
CA ALA A 925 27.87 -17.84 -46.16
C ALA A 925 27.66 -17.13 -47.54
N ARG A 926 28.66 -17.21 -48.43
CA ARG A 926 28.71 -16.46 -49.70
C ARG A 926 27.47 -16.58 -50.59
N HIS A 927 26.82 -17.75 -50.62
CA HIS A 927 25.59 -17.96 -51.41
C HIS A 927 24.38 -17.32 -50.73
N LEU A 928 24.23 -17.41 -49.41
CA LEU A 928 23.11 -16.80 -48.68
C LEU A 928 23.19 -15.27 -48.60
N ARG A 929 24.37 -14.67 -48.76
CA ARG A 929 24.54 -13.20 -48.78
C ARG A 929 23.76 -12.51 -49.90
N ILE A 930 23.32 -13.23 -50.94
CA ILE A 930 22.45 -12.69 -51.98
C ILE A 930 21.14 -12.14 -51.41
N ILE A 931 20.66 -12.71 -50.30
CA ILE A 931 19.43 -12.25 -49.63
C ILE A 931 19.62 -10.82 -49.08
N PHE A 932 20.76 -10.51 -48.46
CA PHE A 932 21.09 -9.16 -48.01
C PHE A 932 21.15 -8.17 -49.18
N TYR A 933 21.75 -8.59 -50.29
CA TYR A 933 21.86 -7.80 -51.50
C TYR A 933 20.47 -7.49 -52.10
N LEU A 934 19.62 -8.49 -52.27
CA LEU A 934 18.28 -8.33 -52.85
C LEU A 934 17.37 -7.50 -51.94
N HIS A 935 17.42 -7.71 -50.62
CA HIS A 935 16.66 -6.89 -49.68
C HIS A 935 17.12 -5.43 -49.72
N TYR A 936 18.44 -5.17 -49.68
CA TYR A 936 18.97 -3.81 -49.75
C TYR A 936 18.63 -3.12 -51.07
N THR A 937 18.91 -3.76 -52.20
CA THR A 937 18.77 -3.12 -53.52
C THR A 937 17.31 -2.92 -53.93
N SER A 938 16.38 -3.77 -53.50
CA SER A 938 14.93 -3.54 -53.72
C SER A 938 14.43 -2.30 -52.96
N ILE A 939 14.86 -2.08 -51.71
CA ILE A 939 14.57 -0.85 -50.97
C ILE A 939 15.14 0.36 -51.70
N ILE A 940 16.42 0.31 -52.11
CA ILE A 940 17.05 1.43 -52.83
C ILE A 940 16.34 1.70 -54.17
N TYR A 941 15.94 0.65 -54.90
CA TYR A 941 15.19 0.77 -56.14
C TYR A 941 13.85 1.50 -55.92
N HIS A 942 13.10 1.10 -54.90
CA HIS A 942 11.84 1.74 -54.55
C HIS A 942 12.03 3.20 -54.09
N VAL A 943 13.05 3.48 -53.26
CA VAL A 943 13.43 4.86 -52.88
C VAL A 943 13.76 5.70 -54.12
N ALA A 944 14.45 5.12 -55.10
CA ALA A 944 14.76 5.81 -56.36
C ALA A 944 13.51 6.07 -57.21
N GLN A 945 12.54 5.15 -57.21
CA GLN A 945 11.22 5.36 -57.84
C GLN A 945 10.45 6.51 -57.17
N LEU A 946 10.47 6.58 -55.84
CA LEU A 946 9.90 7.70 -55.08
C LEU A 946 10.60 9.03 -55.41
N ILE A 947 11.94 9.08 -55.42
CA ILE A 947 12.69 10.28 -55.79
C ILE A 947 12.31 10.76 -57.20
N LYS A 948 12.14 9.82 -58.14
CA LYS A 948 11.72 10.11 -59.51
C LYS A 948 10.29 10.67 -59.55
N HIS A 949 9.34 10.01 -58.88
CA HIS A 949 7.94 10.44 -58.81
C HIS A 949 7.78 11.82 -58.15
N LEU A 950 8.54 12.08 -57.08
CA LEU A 950 8.54 13.36 -56.36
C LEU A 950 9.34 14.46 -57.07
N GLU A 951 9.92 14.18 -58.24
CA GLU A 951 10.78 15.08 -59.01
C GLU A 951 11.96 15.69 -58.20
N MET A 952 12.43 14.99 -57.17
CA MET A 952 13.48 15.49 -56.28
C MET A 952 14.87 15.41 -56.95
N GLU A 953 15.77 16.31 -56.54
CA GLU A 953 17.20 16.16 -56.82
C GLU A 953 17.78 14.99 -56.02
N THR A 954 18.78 14.32 -56.60
CA THR A 954 19.43 13.18 -55.96
C THR A 954 20.02 13.60 -54.62
N PRO A 955 19.80 12.82 -53.55
CA PRO A 955 20.18 13.20 -52.21
C PRO A 955 21.69 13.12 -52.00
N ARG A 956 22.16 13.90 -51.04
CA ARG A 956 23.53 13.92 -50.56
C ARG A 956 23.76 12.72 -49.63
N TYR A 957 22.88 12.55 -48.64
CA TYR A 957 23.02 11.53 -47.60
C TYR A 957 21.86 10.55 -47.65
N PHE A 958 22.18 9.25 -47.55
CA PHE A 958 21.25 8.24 -47.08
C PHE A 958 21.63 7.87 -45.64
N CYS A 959 20.73 8.14 -44.71
CA CYS A 959 20.94 7.86 -43.29
C CYS A 959 20.08 6.65 -42.91
N PHE A 960 20.72 5.53 -42.62
CA PHE A 960 20.06 4.32 -42.20
C PHE A 960 19.98 4.25 -40.66
N SER A 961 18.77 4.00 -40.16
CA SER A 961 18.49 3.71 -38.76
C SER A 961 17.70 2.40 -38.62
N GLY A 962 17.28 2.08 -37.39
CA GLY A 962 16.62 0.82 -37.04
C GLY A 962 17.59 -0.39 -36.98
N LYS A 963 17.30 -1.35 -36.09
CA LYS A 963 18.14 -2.57 -35.95
C LYS A 963 18.16 -3.41 -37.22
N GLY A 964 17.08 -3.35 -38.02
CA GLY A 964 17.00 -4.04 -39.30
C GLY A 964 17.97 -3.50 -40.35
N SER A 965 18.59 -2.34 -40.15
CA SER A 965 19.63 -1.83 -41.07
C SER A 965 21.04 -2.37 -40.78
N LEU A 966 21.25 -3.03 -39.63
CA LEU A 966 22.58 -3.46 -39.19
C LEU A 966 23.21 -4.51 -40.14
N TYR A 967 22.41 -5.28 -40.88
CA TYR A 967 22.92 -6.22 -41.87
C TYR A 967 23.68 -5.53 -43.02
N ILE A 968 23.50 -4.22 -43.23
CA ILE A 968 24.23 -3.48 -44.27
C ILE A 968 25.74 -3.51 -44.00
N LYS A 969 26.17 -3.54 -42.73
CA LYS A 969 27.58 -3.77 -42.34
C LYS A 969 28.07 -5.17 -42.73
N LEU A 970 27.19 -6.18 -42.68
CA LEU A 970 27.49 -7.52 -43.14
C LEU A 970 27.61 -7.54 -44.68
N LEU A 971 26.70 -6.84 -45.38
CA LEU A 971 26.71 -6.72 -46.85
C LEU A 971 27.99 -6.04 -47.37
N SER A 972 28.43 -4.95 -46.74
CA SER A 972 29.70 -4.26 -47.08
C SER A 972 30.95 -5.04 -46.68
N GLY A 973 30.79 -6.10 -45.90
CA GLY A 973 31.89 -6.91 -45.38
C GLY A 973 32.77 -6.21 -44.34
N GLY A 974 32.19 -5.24 -43.60
CA GLY A 974 32.87 -4.48 -42.57
C GLY A 974 32.49 -2.99 -42.58
N SER A 975 33.34 -2.14 -42.01
CA SER A 975 33.09 -0.70 -41.89
C SER A 975 33.22 0.10 -43.20
N ASN A 976 33.82 -0.48 -44.25
CA ASN A 976 34.03 0.21 -45.52
C ASN A 976 32.76 0.17 -46.39
N MET A 977 32.04 1.29 -46.48
CA MET A 977 30.78 1.39 -47.23
C MET A 977 30.97 1.73 -48.72
N LEU A 978 32.19 1.88 -49.23
CA LEU A 978 32.44 2.40 -50.60
C LEU A 978 31.74 1.59 -51.71
N VAL A 979 31.73 0.27 -51.61
CA VAL A 979 31.09 -0.61 -52.61
C VAL A 979 29.57 -0.46 -52.57
N VAL A 980 29.00 -0.35 -51.36
CA VAL A 980 27.56 -0.13 -51.16
C VAL A 980 27.15 1.28 -51.62
N GLU A 981 27.97 2.30 -51.35
CA GLU A 981 27.79 3.67 -51.86
C GLU A 981 27.82 3.71 -53.40
N ARG A 982 28.75 2.96 -54.02
CA ARG A 982 28.85 2.84 -55.48
C ARG A 982 27.61 2.16 -56.06
N LEU A 983 27.19 1.03 -55.48
CA LEU A 983 25.98 0.30 -55.86
C LEU A 983 24.74 1.19 -55.79
N THR A 984 24.54 1.90 -54.68
CA THR A 984 23.40 2.81 -54.49
C THR A 984 23.39 3.95 -55.49
N LYS A 985 24.55 4.57 -55.76
CA LYS A 985 24.67 5.60 -56.79
C LYS A 985 24.28 5.07 -58.18
N THR A 986 24.75 3.88 -58.54
CA THR A 986 24.43 3.26 -59.83
C THR A 986 22.92 3.00 -59.96
N ILE A 987 22.26 2.46 -58.92
CA ILE A 987 20.81 2.24 -58.93
C ILE A 987 20.06 3.59 -59.03
N LEU A 988 20.43 4.59 -58.21
CA LEU A 988 19.81 5.92 -58.26
C LEU A 988 19.89 6.52 -59.66
N ARG A 989 21.07 6.48 -60.29
CA ARG A 989 21.26 6.98 -61.66
C ARG A 989 20.38 6.26 -62.67
N LYS A 990 20.38 4.92 -62.63
CA LYS A 990 19.66 4.08 -63.60
C LYS A 990 18.14 4.25 -63.50
N VAL A 991 17.61 4.45 -62.28
CA VAL A 991 16.16 4.59 -62.05
C VAL A 991 15.68 6.03 -62.26
N THR A 992 16.38 7.01 -61.67
CA THR A 992 15.96 8.43 -61.71
C THR A 992 16.36 9.14 -63.01
N GLY A 993 17.38 8.64 -63.71
CA GLY A 993 18.00 9.32 -64.86
C GLY A 993 18.88 10.51 -64.48
N LYS A 994 19.05 10.80 -63.18
CA LYS A 994 19.86 11.92 -62.66
C LYS A 994 21.16 11.41 -62.05
N GLU A 995 22.25 12.15 -62.24
CA GLU A 995 23.53 11.82 -61.60
C GLU A 995 23.49 12.09 -60.08
N PRO A 996 23.88 11.14 -59.23
CA PRO A 996 24.07 11.36 -57.80
C PRO A 996 25.17 12.39 -57.51
N LYS A 997 25.07 13.10 -56.38
CA LYS A 997 26.12 14.03 -55.93
C LYS A 997 27.48 13.30 -55.80
N GLN A 998 28.56 13.89 -56.33
CA GLN A 998 29.90 13.27 -56.34
C GLN A 998 30.34 12.79 -54.95
N ASN A 999 30.04 13.59 -53.95
CA ASN A 999 30.49 13.38 -52.59
C ASN A 999 29.56 12.40 -51.81
N PHE A 1000 28.49 11.84 -52.41
CA PHE A 1000 27.39 11.08 -51.76
C PHE A 1000 27.86 10.12 -50.65
N LYS A 1001 27.11 10.04 -49.55
CA LYS A 1001 27.45 9.20 -48.40
C LYS A 1001 26.28 8.40 -47.84
N ILE A 1002 26.59 7.18 -47.42
CA ILE A 1002 25.71 6.35 -46.60
C ILE A 1002 26.19 6.47 -45.16
N ILE A 1003 25.29 6.90 -44.27
CA ILE A 1003 25.53 7.01 -42.84
C ILE A 1003 24.71 5.92 -42.15
N LEU A 1004 25.36 5.06 -41.38
CA LEU A 1004 24.71 4.05 -40.55
C LEU A 1004 24.78 4.50 -39.09
N ALA A 1005 23.64 4.65 -38.43
CA ALA A 1005 23.63 4.89 -37.00
C ALA A 1005 24.33 3.73 -36.27
N ASN A 1006 25.33 4.03 -35.43
CA ASN A 1006 26.09 3.00 -34.72
C ASN A 1006 25.20 2.13 -33.84
N ASN A 1007 24.33 2.78 -33.05
CA ASN A 1007 23.27 2.17 -32.25
C ASN A 1007 21.93 2.81 -32.65
N PRO A 1008 21.18 2.21 -33.60
CA PRO A 1008 20.04 2.89 -34.19
C PRO A 1008 18.90 3.22 -33.22
N LYS A 1009 18.66 2.36 -32.21
CA LYS A 1009 17.66 2.62 -31.15
C LYS A 1009 18.05 3.77 -30.22
N GLU A 1010 19.34 3.91 -29.94
CA GLU A 1010 19.85 5.07 -29.21
C GLU A 1010 19.71 6.34 -30.05
N ALA A 1011 19.98 6.29 -31.35
CA ALA A 1011 19.90 7.45 -32.23
C ALA A 1011 18.49 8.06 -32.27
N THR A 1012 17.44 7.24 -32.36
CA THR A 1012 16.03 7.70 -32.32
C THR A 1012 15.73 8.40 -30.99
N ALA A 1013 15.98 7.72 -29.86
CA ALA A 1013 15.73 8.28 -28.54
C ALA A 1013 16.55 9.55 -28.27
N ASN A 1014 17.87 9.49 -28.47
CA ASN A 1014 18.78 10.63 -28.31
C ASN A 1014 18.34 11.83 -29.17
N GLY A 1015 17.86 11.57 -30.39
CA GLY A 1015 17.31 12.61 -31.26
C GLY A 1015 16.08 13.29 -30.67
N GLY A 1016 15.17 12.53 -30.04
CA GLY A 1016 14.05 13.10 -29.30
C GLY A 1016 14.49 13.96 -28.11
N VAL A 1017 15.46 13.52 -27.32
CA VAL A 1017 15.99 14.33 -26.20
C VAL A 1017 16.54 15.68 -26.68
N LEU A 1018 17.16 15.71 -27.87
CA LEU A 1018 17.76 16.91 -28.47
C LEU A 1018 16.75 17.81 -29.21
N PHE A 1019 15.51 17.37 -29.38
CA PHE A 1019 14.46 18.14 -30.06
C PHE A 1019 14.01 19.36 -29.24
N GLN A 1020 14.23 20.57 -29.77
CA GLN A 1020 13.83 21.85 -29.14
C GLN A 1020 12.54 22.38 -29.79
N GLY A 1021 11.41 22.14 -29.13
CA GLY A 1021 10.07 22.24 -29.74
C GLY A 1021 9.49 23.64 -30.04
N SER A 1022 10.22 24.75 -29.99
CA SER A 1022 9.60 26.10 -30.13
C SER A 1022 9.74 26.78 -31.49
N ALA A 1023 10.62 26.33 -32.38
CA ALA A 1023 10.76 26.88 -33.75
C ALA A 1023 10.51 25.84 -34.87
N GLN A 1024 10.63 24.55 -34.55
CA GLN A 1024 10.56 23.45 -35.53
C GLN A 1024 9.20 22.75 -35.53
N GLN A 1025 8.25 23.06 -34.64
CA GLN A 1025 7.01 22.29 -34.55
C GLN A 1025 6.03 22.59 -35.71
N ALA A 1026 6.03 23.82 -36.23
CA ALA A 1026 5.17 24.23 -37.35
C ALA A 1026 5.55 23.60 -38.70
N ASP A 1027 6.84 23.27 -38.90
CA ASP A 1027 7.34 22.69 -40.16
C ASP A 1027 6.93 21.21 -40.34
N TYR A 1028 6.47 20.53 -39.27
CA TYR A 1028 6.32 19.07 -39.25
C TYR A 1028 4.85 18.59 -39.17
N GLU A 1029 3.90 19.50 -38.94
CA GLU A 1029 2.47 19.22 -39.10
C GLU A 1029 2.08 19.02 -40.58
N HIS A 1030 2.98 19.33 -41.52
CA HIS A 1030 2.71 19.36 -42.97
C HIS A 1030 3.57 18.37 -43.79
N ILE A 1031 4.13 17.32 -43.19
CA ILE A 1031 4.86 16.29 -43.94
C ILE A 1031 3.86 15.51 -44.81
N GLN A 1032 4.04 15.56 -46.13
CA GLN A 1032 3.15 14.87 -47.06
C GLN A 1032 3.46 13.36 -47.09
N GLU A 1033 2.46 12.52 -46.82
CA GLU A 1033 2.58 11.07 -46.98
C GLU A 1033 2.38 10.68 -48.46
N VAL A 1034 3.31 9.91 -49.02
CA VAL A 1034 3.33 9.49 -50.43
C VAL A 1034 3.52 7.98 -50.50
N LYS A 1035 2.67 7.26 -51.23
CA LYS A 1035 2.72 5.79 -51.30
C LYS A 1035 2.49 5.32 -52.71
N LEU A 1036 3.50 4.75 -53.35
CA LEU A 1036 3.34 4.20 -54.69
C LEU A 1036 2.70 2.81 -54.64
N VAL A 1037 1.84 2.48 -55.59
CA VAL A 1037 1.30 1.11 -55.76
C VAL A 1037 2.43 0.10 -55.93
N GLY A 1038 3.51 0.49 -56.63
CA GLY A 1038 4.59 -0.41 -57.00
C GLY A 1038 4.45 -0.99 -58.41
N ASP A 1039 3.54 -0.43 -59.20
CA ASP A 1039 3.35 -0.69 -60.62
C ASP A 1039 4.38 0.08 -61.48
N GLN A 1040 4.39 -0.14 -62.79
CA GLN A 1040 5.33 0.56 -63.68
C GLN A 1040 5.00 2.05 -63.88
N GLU A 1041 3.74 2.44 -63.71
CA GLU A 1041 3.30 3.84 -63.91
C GLU A 1041 3.59 4.73 -62.69
N LEU A 1042 4.03 4.14 -61.57
CA LEU A 1042 4.32 4.84 -60.31
C LEU A 1042 3.10 5.61 -59.80
N GLN A 1043 1.93 4.96 -59.81
CA GLN A 1043 0.69 5.55 -59.31
C GLN A 1043 0.78 5.76 -57.78
N ASP A 1044 0.37 6.93 -57.30
CA ASP A 1044 0.23 7.20 -55.87
C ASP A 1044 -1.12 6.70 -55.35
N ILE A 1045 -1.09 5.83 -54.34
CA ILE A 1045 -2.24 5.17 -53.72
C ILE A 1045 -3.21 6.18 -53.12
N ARG A 1046 -2.71 7.17 -52.36
CA ARG A 1046 -3.55 8.14 -51.64
C ARG A 1046 -4.22 9.10 -52.62
N SER A 1047 -3.47 9.59 -53.59
CA SER A 1047 -3.92 10.58 -54.57
C SER A 1047 -4.97 9.99 -55.53
N ASN A 1048 -4.86 8.68 -55.81
CA ASN A 1048 -5.79 7.96 -56.68
C ASN A 1048 -6.83 7.11 -55.93
N PHE A 1049 -6.84 7.13 -54.59
CA PHE A 1049 -7.74 6.36 -53.73
C PHE A 1049 -7.81 4.86 -54.06
N ILE A 1050 -6.65 4.24 -54.29
CA ILE A 1050 -6.58 2.85 -54.78
C ILE A 1050 -6.98 1.87 -53.67
N THR A 1051 -8.10 1.18 -53.85
CA THR A 1051 -8.63 0.17 -52.89
C THR A 1051 -8.25 -1.25 -53.28
N THR A 1052 -8.44 -2.21 -52.35
CA THR A 1052 -8.18 -3.63 -52.63
C THR A 1052 -9.10 -4.21 -53.72
N GLU A 1053 -10.32 -3.70 -53.88
CA GLU A 1053 -11.25 -4.08 -54.97
C GLU A 1053 -10.73 -3.66 -56.35
N GLN A 1054 -9.99 -2.55 -56.42
CA GLN A 1054 -9.42 -2.02 -57.68
C GLN A 1054 -8.14 -2.75 -58.12
N ILE A 1055 -7.65 -3.73 -57.34
CA ILE A 1055 -6.49 -4.57 -57.71
C ILE A 1055 -6.94 -5.68 -58.66
N ASP A 1056 -7.16 -5.29 -59.91
CA ASP A 1056 -7.49 -6.19 -61.01
C ASP A 1056 -6.25 -6.98 -61.52
N SER A 1057 -6.47 -7.86 -62.50
CA SER A 1057 -5.40 -8.64 -63.11
C SER A 1057 -4.34 -7.77 -63.80
N SER A 1058 -4.71 -6.60 -64.33
CA SER A 1058 -3.80 -5.68 -65.01
C SER A 1058 -2.84 -5.03 -64.01
N MET A 1059 -3.35 -4.53 -62.89
CA MET A 1059 -2.53 -3.94 -61.83
C MET A 1059 -1.59 -4.97 -61.21
N ARG A 1060 -2.07 -6.19 -60.94
CA ARG A 1060 -1.22 -7.29 -60.45
C ARG A 1060 -0.08 -7.58 -61.41
N GLN A 1061 -0.39 -7.68 -62.71
CA GLN A 1061 0.61 -7.92 -63.74
C GLN A 1061 1.63 -6.78 -63.81
N SER A 1062 1.21 -5.53 -63.74
CA SER A 1062 2.09 -4.35 -63.75
C SER A 1062 3.04 -4.33 -62.53
N VAL A 1063 2.57 -4.70 -61.35
CA VAL A 1063 3.42 -4.85 -60.14
C VAL A 1063 4.45 -5.96 -60.33
N VAL A 1064 4.05 -7.13 -60.84
CA VAL A 1064 4.96 -8.25 -61.14
C VAL A 1064 5.99 -7.85 -62.20
N GLU A 1065 5.59 -7.09 -63.21
CA GLU A 1065 6.49 -6.59 -64.25
C GLU A 1065 7.50 -5.59 -63.72
N ASN A 1066 7.10 -4.70 -62.79
CA ASN A 1066 8.03 -3.82 -62.09
C ASN A 1066 9.01 -4.62 -61.21
N ALA A 1067 8.53 -5.64 -60.48
CA ALA A 1067 9.40 -6.55 -59.72
C ALA A 1067 10.41 -7.29 -60.62
N LYS A 1068 9.96 -7.81 -61.78
CA LYS A 1068 10.82 -8.44 -62.78
C LYS A 1068 11.81 -7.45 -63.40
N ALA A 1069 11.43 -6.19 -63.61
CA ALA A 1069 12.33 -5.14 -64.09
C ALA A 1069 13.44 -4.83 -63.08
N TYR A 1070 13.10 -4.74 -61.79
CA TYR A 1070 14.09 -4.64 -60.71
C TYR A 1070 15.05 -5.84 -60.71
N LEU A 1071 14.54 -7.08 -60.80
CA LEU A 1071 15.39 -8.27 -60.82
C LEU A 1071 16.38 -8.27 -61.99
N LYS A 1072 15.93 -7.84 -63.18
CA LYS A 1072 16.82 -7.66 -64.34
C LYS A 1072 17.89 -6.60 -64.07
N LEU A 1073 17.53 -5.45 -63.51
CA LEU A 1073 18.50 -4.43 -63.12
C LEU A 1073 19.52 -4.96 -62.11
N ALA A 1074 19.05 -5.61 -61.05
CA ALA A 1074 19.89 -6.07 -59.94
C ALA A 1074 20.77 -7.28 -60.29
N LEU A 1075 20.37 -8.12 -61.24
CA LEU A 1075 21.05 -9.40 -61.53
C LEU A 1075 21.58 -9.53 -62.97
N GLN A 1076 21.27 -8.61 -63.88
CA GLN A 1076 21.77 -8.64 -65.27
C GLN A 1076 22.50 -7.37 -65.72
N ASP A 1077 22.30 -6.21 -65.08
CA ASP A 1077 23.03 -4.99 -65.47
C ASP A 1077 24.55 -5.19 -65.22
N PRO A 1078 25.40 -5.01 -66.24
CA PRO A 1078 26.83 -5.30 -66.12
C PRO A 1078 27.55 -4.45 -65.06
N GLU A 1079 27.12 -3.19 -64.88
CA GLU A 1079 27.75 -2.28 -63.93
C GLU A 1079 27.43 -2.72 -62.50
N ILE A 1080 26.17 -3.10 -62.25
CA ILE A 1080 25.71 -3.58 -60.94
C ILE A 1080 26.28 -4.97 -60.62
N THR A 1081 26.16 -5.92 -61.54
CA THR A 1081 26.58 -7.32 -61.33
C THR A 1081 28.08 -7.46 -61.13
N SER A 1082 28.89 -6.56 -61.71
CA SER A 1082 30.34 -6.51 -61.48
C SER A 1082 30.73 -6.29 -60.02
N MET A 1083 29.82 -5.76 -59.18
CA MET A 1083 30.08 -5.48 -57.77
C MET A 1083 29.73 -6.64 -56.82
N LEU A 1084 29.06 -7.70 -57.31
CA LEU A 1084 28.68 -8.85 -56.48
C LEU A 1084 29.89 -9.53 -55.79
N PRO A 1085 31.03 -9.76 -56.47
CA PRO A 1085 32.21 -10.32 -55.82
C PRO A 1085 32.79 -9.42 -54.72
N ASP A 1086 32.78 -8.10 -54.94
CA ASP A 1086 33.25 -7.09 -53.97
C ASP A 1086 32.38 -7.09 -52.69
N LEU A 1087 31.12 -7.49 -52.80
CA LEU A 1087 30.17 -7.66 -51.69
C LEU A 1087 30.23 -9.08 -51.08
N GLY A 1088 31.13 -9.94 -51.54
CA GLY A 1088 31.25 -11.32 -51.10
C GLY A 1088 30.04 -12.20 -51.47
N VAL A 1089 29.25 -11.79 -52.46
CA VAL A 1089 28.04 -12.49 -52.91
C VAL A 1089 28.39 -13.42 -54.05
N GLN A 1090 28.04 -14.70 -53.91
CA GLN A 1090 28.22 -15.70 -54.96
C GLN A 1090 26.86 -16.21 -55.43
N ILE A 1091 26.58 -16.01 -56.72
CA ILE A 1091 25.32 -16.43 -57.34
C ILE A 1091 25.55 -17.55 -58.35
N ASP A 1092 24.53 -18.40 -58.53
CA ASP A 1092 24.37 -19.23 -59.72
C ASP A 1092 23.36 -18.52 -60.65
N PRO A 1093 23.81 -17.82 -61.71
CA PRO A 1093 22.93 -17.02 -62.57
C PRO A 1093 21.87 -17.86 -63.29
N ASN A 1094 22.18 -19.14 -63.59
CA ASN A 1094 21.28 -20.03 -64.32
C ASN A 1094 20.11 -20.50 -63.45
N PHE A 1095 20.32 -20.53 -62.13
CA PHE A 1095 19.28 -20.85 -61.16
C PHE A 1095 18.55 -19.60 -60.67
N LEU A 1096 19.29 -18.58 -60.23
CA LEU A 1096 18.76 -17.51 -59.38
C LEU A 1096 17.69 -16.66 -60.08
N LEU A 1097 17.97 -16.15 -61.29
CA LEU A 1097 17.04 -15.25 -61.96
C LEU A 1097 15.76 -15.97 -62.42
N PRO A 1098 15.81 -17.15 -63.08
CA PRO A 1098 14.59 -17.89 -63.42
C PRO A 1098 13.77 -18.28 -62.19
N TYR A 1099 14.42 -18.69 -61.10
CA TYR A 1099 13.74 -18.99 -59.84
C TYR A 1099 12.99 -17.77 -59.30
N LEU A 1100 13.69 -16.64 -59.14
CA LEU A 1100 13.08 -15.41 -58.62
C LEU A 1100 11.94 -14.90 -59.52
N GLN A 1101 12.07 -14.99 -60.84
CA GLN A 1101 11.03 -14.55 -61.77
C GLN A 1101 9.74 -15.37 -61.67
N ASN A 1102 9.81 -16.63 -61.25
CA ASN A 1102 8.65 -17.48 -61.01
C ASN A 1102 8.04 -17.19 -59.63
N GLU A 1103 8.86 -17.10 -58.57
CA GLU A 1103 8.37 -16.97 -57.20
C GLU A 1103 7.77 -15.59 -56.87
N VAL A 1104 8.14 -14.52 -57.57
CA VAL A 1104 7.64 -13.15 -57.27
C VAL A 1104 6.13 -13.00 -57.45
N GLU A 1105 5.53 -13.78 -58.36
CA GLU A 1105 4.10 -13.75 -58.64
C GLU A 1105 3.30 -14.53 -57.58
N ASP A 1106 3.84 -15.68 -57.15
CA ASP A 1106 3.29 -16.46 -56.06
C ASP A 1106 3.35 -15.69 -54.74
N SER A 1107 4.48 -15.02 -54.46
CA SER A 1107 4.64 -14.18 -53.26
C SER A 1107 3.65 -13.02 -53.24
N LEU A 1108 3.44 -12.32 -54.37
CA LEU A 1108 2.44 -11.27 -54.47
C LEU A 1108 1.03 -11.80 -54.19
N SER A 1109 0.69 -12.94 -54.80
CA SER A 1109 -0.62 -13.59 -54.64
C SER A 1109 -0.89 -13.99 -53.19
N ILE A 1110 0.09 -14.54 -52.49
CA ILE A 1110 -0.01 -14.88 -51.07
C ILE A 1110 -0.24 -13.62 -50.23
N GLY A 1111 0.54 -12.55 -50.47
CA GLY A 1111 0.40 -11.28 -49.74
C GLY A 1111 -0.95 -10.61 -49.94
N LEU A 1112 -1.46 -10.61 -51.17
CA LEU A 1112 -2.80 -10.10 -51.48
C LEU A 1112 -3.89 -10.90 -50.79
N ASN A 1113 -3.80 -12.24 -50.82
CA ASN A 1113 -4.75 -13.11 -50.11
C ASN A 1113 -4.77 -12.84 -48.60
N GLN A 1114 -3.61 -12.55 -47.99
CA GLN A 1114 -3.56 -12.17 -46.58
C GLN A 1114 -4.17 -10.79 -46.33
N THR A 1115 -3.94 -9.84 -47.24
CA THR A 1115 -4.50 -8.49 -47.16
C THR A 1115 -6.03 -8.53 -47.28
N HIS A 1116 -6.59 -9.31 -48.20
CA HIS A 1116 -8.04 -9.49 -48.34
C HIS A 1116 -8.72 -10.12 -47.11
N GLN A 1117 -7.97 -10.82 -46.25
CA GLN A 1117 -8.51 -11.38 -45.01
C GLN A 1117 -8.49 -10.39 -43.85
N THR A 1118 -7.77 -9.27 -43.97
CA THR A 1118 -7.51 -8.32 -42.88
C THR A 1118 -8.02 -6.92 -43.19
N LEU A 1119 -8.03 -6.50 -44.45
CA LEU A 1119 -8.54 -5.23 -44.95
C LEU A 1119 -9.95 -5.42 -45.56
N ARG A 1120 -10.84 -4.45 -45.39
CA ARG A 1120 -12.12 -4.44 -46.11
C ARG A 1120 -11.89 -4.10 -47.60
N THR A 1121 -12.82 -4.53 -48.46
CA THR A 1121 -12.71 -4.32 -49.92
C THR A 1121 -12.74 -2.85 -50.33
N ASP A 1122 -13.43 -2.00 -49.54
CA ASP A 1122 -13.58 -0.57 -49.73
C ASP A 1122 -12.45 0.28 -49.12
N GLU A 1123 -11.52 -0.33 -48.39
CA GLU A 1123 -10.40 0.37 -47.78
C GLU A 1123 -9.26 0.62 -48.79
N VAL A 1124 -8.71 1.84 -48.74
CA VAL A 1124 -7.54 2.25 -49.52
C VAL A 1124 -6.34 1.43 -49.08
N LEU A 1125 -5.50 1.03 -50.02
CA LEU A 1125 -4.29 0.27 -49.73
C LEU A 1125 -3.41 1.00 -48.70
N ALA A 1126 -2.99 0.27 -47.68
CA ALA A 1126 -2.19 0.82 -46.61
C ALA A 1126 -0.72 1.04 -47.01
N GLU A 1127 -0.21 0.33 -48.02
CA GLU A 1127 1.20 0.28 -48.40
C GLU A 1127 1.41 -0.17 -49.86
N THR A 1128 2.66 -0.10 -50.32
CA THR A 1128 3.05 -0.52 -51.67
C THR A 1128 2.97 -2.05 -51.85
N LEU A 1129 2.47 -2.50 -53.01
CA LEU A 1129 2.43 -3.90 -53.40
C LEU A 1129 3.78 -4.42 -53.91
N PHE A 1130 4.72 -3.53 -54.24
CA PHE A 1130 6.05 -3.91 -54.77
C PHE A 1130 6.77 -4.93 -53.89
N PHE A 1131 6.75 -4.75 -52.57
CA PHE A 1131 7.44 -5.63 -51.65
C PHE A 1131 6.72 -6.94 -51.37
N TYR A 1132 5.42 -7.03 -51.71
CA TYR A 1132 4.68 -8.29 -51.56
C TYR A 1132 5.27 -9.39 -52.45
N SER A 1133 5.84 -9.01 -53.59
CA SER A 1133 6.57 -9.92 -54.48
C SER A 1133 7.87 -10.48 -53.90
N PHE A 1134 8.40 -9.96 -52.78
CA PHE A 1134 9.70 -10.40 -52.27
C PHE A 1134 9.65 -11.11 -50.91
N LYS A 1135 8.62 -10.88 -50.08
CA LYS A 1135 8.57 -11.45 -48.71
C LYS A 1135 8.70 -12.97 -48.67
N GLN A 1136 7.81 -13.67 -49.37
CA GLN A 1136 7.83 -15.13 -49.40
C GLN A 1136 9.00 -15.65 -50.23
N THR A 1137 9.27 -14.97 -51.35
CA THR A 1137 10.36 -15.31 -52.26
C THR A 1137 11.73 -15.32 -51.57
N LEU A 1138 12.04 -14.31 -50.74
CA LEU A 1138 13.32 -14.26 -50.02
C LEU A 1138 13.43 -15.37 -48.96
N TYR A 1139 12.33 -15.67 -48.25
CA TYR A 1139 12.30 -16.76 -47.29
C TYR A 1139 12.54 -18.12 -47.97
N GLN A 1140 11.80 -18.43 -49.05
CA GLN A 1140 11.99 -19.68 -49.81
C GLN A 1140 13.40 -19.76 -50.41
N LEU A 1141 13.90 -18.67 -50.99
CA LEU A 1141 15.25 -18.62 -51.53
C LEU A 1141 16.29 -18.92 -50.45
N SER A 1142 16.13 -18.39 -49.23
CA SER A 1142 17.04 -18.68 -48.12
C SER A 1142 17.11 -20.17 -47.81
N ARG A 1143 15.96 -20.86 -47.83
CA ARG A 1143 15.85 -22.30 -47.58
C ARG A 1143 16.51 -23.11 -48.68
N ASP A 1144 16.18 -22.80 -49.93
CA ASP A 1144 16.67 -23.56 -51.07
C ASP A 1144 18.19 -23.38 -51.25
N LEU A 1145 18.72 -22.19 -50.96
CA LEU A 1145 20.17 -21.96 -50.96
C LEU A 1145 20.88 -22.71 -49.83
N TYR A 1146 20.27 -22.79 -48.64
CA TYR A 1146 20.78 -23.62 -47.54
C TYR A 1146 20.87 -25.09 -47.95
N GLU A 1147 19.78 -25.66 -48.47
CA GLU A 1147 19.73 -27.06 -48.90
C GLU A 1147 20.72 -27.37 -50.02
N ARG A 1148 20.84 -26.48 -51.02
CA ARG A 1148 21.72 -26.69 -52.18
C ARG A 1148 23.20 -26.61 -51.84
N HIS A 1149 23.61 -25.70 -50.96
CA HIS A 1149 25.03 -25.35 -50.78
C HIS A 1149 25.62 -25.70 -49.40
N TYR A 1150 24.78 -25.97 -48.40
CA TYR A 1150 25.23 -26.11 -47.01
C TYR A 1150 24.76 -27.41 -46.33
N ALA A 1151 23.52 -27.87 -46.58
CA ALA A 1151 22.97 -29.07 -45.93
C ALA A 1151 23.77 -30.37 -46.23
N SER A 1152 24.33 -30.50 -47.45
CA SER A 1152 25.07 -31.69 -47.90
C SER A 1152 26.50 -31.81 -47.34
N LYS A 1153 27.03 -30.78 -46.66
CA LYS A 1153 28.32 -30.86 -45.94
C LYS A 1153 28.22 -31.62 -44.60
N ALA A 1154 27.05 -32.18 -44.27
CA ALA A 1154 26.75 -32.84 -43.00
C ALA A 1154 27.10 -34.34 -42.91
N VAL A 1155 27.64 -34.96 -43.97
CA VAL A 1155 27.93 -36.43 -44.00
C VAL A 1155 29.44 -36.74 -44.09
N VAL A 1156 30.33 -35.82 -43.70
CA VAL A 1156 31.77 -36.11 -43.57
C VAL A 1156 32.30 -35.70 -42.21
#